data_AF-N9C4Z9-F1
#
_entry.id   AF-N9C4Z9-F1
#
_cell.length_a   1.000
_cell.length_b   1.000
_cell.length_c   1.000
_cell.angle_alpha   90.00
_cell.angle_beta   90.00
_cell.angle_gamma   90.00
#
_symmetry.space_group_name_H-M   'P 1'
#
loop_
_entity.id
_entity.type
_entity.pdbx_description
1 polymer ?
#
loop_
_entity_poly.entity_id
_entity_poly.type
_entity_poly.pdbx_seq_one_letter_code
_entity_poly.pdbx_strand_id
1 'polypeptide(L)'
;MAQLGALCISNLCATKPSSSNTSEACTGNGLYFLTDGEPQGDNNYSIDYDGITKVTTNTLGSSQDSYWGKIGNYAQSLLKSNYKVKTATVGFGGGYYLTPAQKLQANITIGTKKYFDCTFVDTNNSDHRNYCQWGAKTIPNRTDVGGFGEGGFYTAQSSADLVESLKSFITETTVPIEGSTIGSSTIPVDALNTNRLQSFAYFPMFKPLIATQDQLWVGNLKKYNVINGTLYDVTNKLVYKNATDFNTGLKDYWFNSSAVHPDEVISYGGNLSQLLGTKMPKIDGSNNLVFQRNVFVNSDSTAGELKSAESILQAGTLTDREYLYGLLGYSKLTSADLTVLASKTTYADQLAYLKTKDASKGYQLGSIIHSSPILLTQKGAIVADTGSLGSVDRDDYVLFGTTQGVLHVVKSGTQNAQVINGSGIASGSGEEVFSFVPKEMLAKQKKGFFESMAVEKASDNNDNFYYGIDGAWTAHTVYEPNFYDAEVDGKVVERDGLQVKADGKNSHQYVYGGLRMGGRSYYALNLSDMSKPKLMFHIDPDSATSGALSYMGQSWSKPTVAYIKWNGQRKLAMIVGGGYDMKYEDPTFTNSSSGNVKGNGIYIFDAENGKLLWWGSSNAGNQDGTATGGVETKIDSMVNSIPSRVKTVDRDGDGLVDHLYVGDLGGKVFRVDLNPSHKANDVDNKFVLNAFEFADAKEAGKNHPPRFYEAPTFTIHTDNVAKKYAVISMASGDRSSPLKSDSSAQDMILGFYDYDVTKTTPAKGTTVKLTNMNEIYKAGAATDKTAGWYYRLPIITATSGGSYQTRGLSEGVALDGDLYYSIFDPSKTNNGSNRSSTSCSGGIVGVSTAVKLCLPSGKCGTDTKITNVGDLGGGIIGLNVGPGSTQGSRKLIFNKPPTICIGSDCTQNSITEYQTTNKLLPTRWYDMTPYVGAK
;
A
#
# COMPACT_ATOMS: atom_id res chain seq x y z
N MET A 1 24.28 56.18 -10.60
CA MET A 1 23.98 54.97 -11.38
C MET A 1 23.58 53.90 -10.37
N ALA A 2 22.28 53.69 -10.14
CA ALA A 2 21.81 52.57 -9.32
C ALA A 2 21.82 51.31 -10.21
N GLN A 3 22.46 50.24 -9.75
CA GLN A 3 22.49 48.96 -10.45
C GLN A 3 21.19 48.21 -10.14
N LEU A 4 20.27 48.16 -11.11
CA LEU A 4 19.15 47.22 -11.06
C LEU A 4 19.67 45.81 -11.32
N GLY A 5 19.65 44.97 -10.28
CA GLY A 5 19.90 43.53 -10.38
C GLY A 5 18.57 42.78 -10.50
N ALA A 6 18.40 41.99 -11.55
CA ALA A 6 17.27 41.08 -11.69
C ALA A 6 17.80 39.64 -11.70
N LEU A 7 17.30 38.80 -10.78
CA LEU A 7 17.58 37.37 -10.76
C LEU A 7 16.32 36.63 -11.22
N CYS A 8 16.42 35.91 -12.35
CA CYS A 8 15.32 35.12 -12.90
C CYS A 8 15.41 33.67 -12.41
N ILE A 9 14.34 33.17 -11.81
CA ILE A 9 14.19 31.78 -11.38
C ILE A 9 13.20 31.12 -12.35
N SER A 10 13.61 30.85 -13.59
CA SER A 10 12.75 30.16 -14.59
C SER A 10 13.52 29.61 -15.80
N ASN A 11 12.83 28.77 -16.59
CA ASN A 11 13.22 28.35 -17.95
C ASN A 11 12.98 29.42 -19.04
N LEU A 12 12.39 30.59 -18.71
CA LEU A 12 12.01 31.61 -19.69
C LEU A 12 13.21 32.44 -20.22
N CYS A 13 14.37 32.38 -19.57
CA CYS A 13 15.58 33.10 -19.99
C CYS A 13 16.56 32.27 -20.83
N ALA A 14 16.25 30.99 -21.09
CA ALA A 14 17.04 30.16 -21.99
C ALA A 14 16.39 30.14 -23.38
N THR A 15 17.20 30.35 -24.43
CA THR A 15 16.83 29.94 -25.79
C THR A 15 16.27 28.52 -25.73
N LYS A 16 14.99 28.37 -26.12
CA LYS A 16 14.21 27.13 -26.25
C LYS A 16 15.00 25.86 -25.86
N PRO A 17 14.84 25.32 -24.65
CA PRO A 17 15.50 24.08 -24.29
C PRO A 17 14.99 22.98 -25.21
N SER A 18 15.91 22.34 -25.93
CA SER A 18 15.65 21.06 -26.56
C SER A 18 15.20 20.07 -25.47
N SER A 19 14.00 19.52 -25.62
CA SER A 19 13.53 18.29 -24.97
C SER A 19 13.69 18.19 -23.44
N SER A 20 12.98 19.01 -22.65
CA SER A 20 12.71 18.70 -21.24
C SER A 20 11.25 18.29 -21.03
N ASN A 21 11.04 17.11 -20.45
CA ASN A 21 9.74 16.48 -20.18
C ASN A 21 9.03 17.05 -18.92
N THR A 22 9.14 18.35 -18.65
CA THR A 22 8.56 18.97 -17.44
C THR A 22 7.31 19.76 -17.79
N SER A 23 6.16 19.38 -17.22
CA SER A 23 4.91 20.14 -17.32
C SER A 23 5.10 21.57 -16.80
N GLU A 24 4.61 22.59 -17.53
CA GLU A 24 4.67 24.01 -17.11
C GLU A 24 3.97 24.25 -15.75
N ALA A 25 3.01 23.39 -15.40
CA ALA A 25 2.35 23.41 -14.09
C ALA A 25 3.25 22.98 -12.92
N CYS A 26 4.45 22.43 -13.19
CA CYS A 26 5.43 21.97 -12.20
C CYS A 26 6.64 22.86 -11.98
N THR A 27 6.75 23.93 -12.76
CA THR A 27 7.87 24.87 -12.61
C THR A 27 7.45 25.98 -11.67
N GLY A 28 8.13 26.11 -10.54
CA GLY A 28 8.06 27.33 -9.72
C GLY A 28 8.71 28.47 -10.49
N ASN A 29 7.90 29.38 -11.04
CA ASN A 29 8.41 30.50 -11.82
C ASN A 29 8.40 31.77 -10.96
N GLY A 30 9.57 32.38 -10.81
CA GLY A 30 9.75 33.56 -9.95
C GLY A 30 10.68 34.59 -10.55
N LEU A 31 10.34 35.88 -10.40
CA LEU A 31 11.22 37.01 -10.61
C LEU A 31 11.58 37.64 -9.27
N TYR A 32 12.87 37.78 -8.99
CA TYR A 32 13.36 38.43 -7.78
C TYR A 32 14.09 39.73 -8.15
N PHE A 33 13.50 40.85 -7.76
CA PHE A 33 14.02 42.20 -8.02
C PHE A 33 14.60 42.80 -6.76
N LEU A 34 15.74 43.46 -6.88
CA LEU A 34 16.44 44.08 -5.77
C LEU A 34 16.93 45.47 -6.19
N THR A 35 16.72 46.49 -5.34
CA THR A 35 17.13 47.86 -5.64
C THR A 35 17.59 48.60 -4.39
N ASP A 36 18.71 49.33 -4.52
CA ASP A 36 19.26 50.25 -3.53
C ASP A 36 19.01 51.73 -3.90
N GLY A 37 18.26 51.97 -4.97
CA GLY A 37 18.06 53.30 -5.57
C GLY A 37 16.63 53.82 -5.47
N GLU A 38 16.49 55.12 -5.73
CA GLU A 38 15.20 55.82 -5.78
C GLU A 38 14.40 55.37 -7.03
N PRO A 39 13.23 54.74 -6.89
CA PRO A 39 12.38 54.41 -8.02
C PRO A 39 11.82 55.70 -8.63
N GLN A 40 12.00 55.87 -9.94
CA GLN A 40 11.59 57.07 -10.67
C GLN A 40 10.38 56.78 -11.57
N GLY A 41 9.35 57.62 -11.51
CA GLY A 41 8.15 57.52 -12.33
C GLY A 41 8.22 58.17 -13.71
N ASP A 42 9.31 57.99 -14.46
CA ASP A 42 9.42 58.61 -15.79
C ASP A 42 8.49 57.94 -16.82
N ASN A 43 7.68 58.73 -17.53
CA ASN A 43 6.52 58.27 -18.31
C ASN A 43 6.87 57.80 -19.74
N ASN A 44 8.15 57.77 -20.12
CA ASN A 44 8.61 57.55 -21.49
C ASN A 44 8.87 56.08 -21.88
N TYR A 45 8.17 55.11 -21.26
CA TYR A 45 8.33 53.68 -21.59
C TYR A 45 7.09 53.06 -22.25
N SER A 46 7.31 52.40 -23.38
CA SER A 46 6.38 51.52 -24.08
C SER A 46 6.73 50.07 -23.76
N ILE A 47 5.86 49.36 -23.06
CA ILE A 47 5.97 47.91 -22.85
C ILE A 47 5.08 47.24 -23.90
N ASP A 48 5.68 46.43 -24.77
CA ASP A 48 4.95 45.61 -25.74
C ASP A 48 4.50 44.29 -25.07
N TYR A 49 3.20 43.98 -25.15
CA TYR A 49 2.55 42.87 -24.43
C TYR A 49 2.32 41.66 -25.34
N ASP A 50 3.24 41.37 -26.26
CA ASP A 50 2.98 40.37 -27.29
C ASP A 50 2.83 38.97 -26.66
N GLY A 51 1.63 38.39 -26.79
CA GLY A 51 1.29 37.03 -26.34
C GLY A 51 0.73 36.85 -24.91
N ILE A 52 0.57 37.91 -24.10
CA ILE A 52 0.02 37.80 -22.73
C ILE A 52 -1.34 38.53 -22.66
N THR A 53 -2.40 37.85 -22.23
CA THR A 53 -3.73 38.44 -22.08
C THR A 53 -3.71 39.59 -21.05
N LYS A 54 -4.15 40.78 -21.49
CA LYS A 54 -4.23 41.99 -20.65
C LYS A 54 -5.30 41.79 -19.55
N VAL A 55 -4.88 41.64 -18.29
CA VAL A 55 -5.80 41.61 -17.15
C VAL A 55 -5.71 42.93 -16.39
N THR A 56 -6.84 43.63 -16.20
CA THR A 56 -6.91 44.91 -15.48
C THR A 56 -7.89 44.78 -14.31
N THR A 57 -7.38 44.35 -13.15
CA THR A 57 -8.21 44.28 -11.91
C THR A 57 -7.70 45.20 -10.81
N ASN A 58 -6.39 45.34 -10.62
CA ASN A 58 -5.77 46.32 -9.69
C ASN A 58 -4.67 47.10 -10.43
N THR A 59 -4.44 48.37 -10.12
CA THR A 59 -3.34 49.17 -10.68
C THR A 59 -2.46 49.75 -9.58
N LEU A 60 -1.14 49.66 -9.75
CA LEU A 60 -0.17 50.38 -8.91
C LEU A 60 -0.25 51.88 -9.26
N GLY A 61 -0.29 52.76 -8.27
CA GLY A 61 -0.49 54.19 -8.50
C GLY A 61 -1.92 54.58 -8.90
N SER A 62 -2.16 55.90 -9.03
CA SER A 62 -3.50 56.48 -9.21
C SER A 62 -4.04 56.47 -10.65
N SER A 63 -3.26 56.03 -11.65
CA SER A 63 -3.69 55.90 -13.04
C SER A 63 -3.15 54.64 -13.72
N GLN A 64 -3.96 54.04 -14.62
CA GLN A 64 -3.55 52.86 -15.39
C GLN A 64 -2.38 53.14 -16.35
N ASP A 65 -2.20 54.42 -16.72
CA ASP A 65 -1.18 54.88 -17.66
C ASP A 65 0.14 55.29 -17.00
N SER A 66 0.18 55.35 -15.66
CA SER A 66 1.42 55.60 -14.92
C SER A 66 2.44 54.47 -15.11
N TYR A 67 3.72 54.80 -15.05
CA TYR A 67 4.83 53.82 -15.15
C TYR A 67 4.63 52.62 -14.20
N TRP A 68 4.36 52.90 -12.92
CA TRP A 68 4.07 51.87 -11.92
C TRP A 68 2.79 51.10 -12.22
N GLY A 69 1.73 51.77 -12.69
CA GLY A 69 0.48 51.13 -13.11
C GLY A 69 0.69 50.06 -14.18
N LYS A 70 1.55 50.34 -15.18
CA LYS A 70 1.91 49.37 -16.23
C LYS A 70 2.70 48.17 -15.68
N ILE A 71 3.63 48.40 -14.76
CA ILE A 71 4.39 47.33 -14.08
C ILE A 71 3.46 46.40 -13.28
N GLY A 72 2.53 46.99 -12.52
CA GLY A 72 1.57 46.22 -11.71
C GLY A 72 0.67 45.35 -12.59
N ASN A 73 0.15 45.91 -13.68
CA ASN A 73 -0.67 45.18 -14.65
C ASN A 73 0.11 44.04 -15.32
N TYR A 74 1.38 44.27 -15.65
CA TYR A 74 2.23 43.24 -16.23
C TYR A 74 2.49 42.10 -15.26
N ALA A 75 2.83 42.39 -14.00
CA ALA A 75 3.02 41.39 -12.95
C ALA A 75 1.76 40.53 -12.72
N GLN A 76 0.57 41.15 -12.69
CA GLN A 76 -0.70 40.41 -12.58
C GLN A 76 -0.96 39.52 -13.79
N SER A 77 -0.65 40.01 -14.99
CA SER A 77 -0.86 39.25 -16.22
C SER A 77 0.07 38.03 -16.26
N LEU A 78 1.32 38.17 -15.80
CA LEU A 78 2.25 37.07 -15.61
C LEU A 78 1.78 36.07 -14.53
N LEU A 79 1.27 36.56 -13.40
CA LEU A 79 0.74 35.72 -12.32
C LEU A 79 -0.49 34.91 -12.76
N LYS A 80 -1.34 35.49 -13.62
CA LYS A 80 -2.57 34.85 -14.15
C LYS A 80 -2.34 34.06 -15.45
N SER A 81 -1.15 34.15 -16.03
CA SER A 81 -0.77 33.37 -17.22
C SER A 81 -0.61 31.88 -16.89
N ASN A 82 -0.47 31.04 -17.92
CA ASN A 82 -0.16 29.62 -17.76
C ASN A 82 1.16 29.38 -16.99
N TYR A 83 2.08 30.35 -17.00
CA TYR A 83 3.37 30.28 -16.32
C TYR A 83 3.32 30.62 -14.83
N LYS A 84 2.23 31.25 -14.36
CA LYS A 84 2.00 31.63 -12.94
C LYS A 84 3.21 32.28 -12.26
N VAL A 85 3.85 33.24 -12.93
CA VAL A 85 5.11 33.83 -12.44
C VAL A 85 4.84 34.74 -11.24
N LYS A 86 5.47 34.46 -10.11
CA LYS A 86 5.45 35.35 -8.94
C LYS A 86 6.58 36.37 -9.03
N THR A 87 6.36 37.57 -8.52
CA THR A 87 7.39 38.61 -8.44
C THR A 87 7.61 39.04 -7.01
N ALA A 88 8.85 38.96 -6.53
CA ALA A 88 9.31 39.50 -5.26
C ALA A 88 10.19 40.72 -5.48
N THR A 89 10.11 41.67 -4.55
CA THR A 89 10.85 42.94 -4.59
C THR A 89 11.56 43.17 -3.28
N VAL A 90 12.82 43.62 -3.33
CA VAL A 90 13.63 43.92 -2.16
C VAL A 90 14.19 45.33 -2.26
N GLY A 91 14.05 46.09 -1.17
CA GLY A 91 14.60 47.44 -1.03
C GLY A 91 15.72 47.48 0.02
N PHE A 92 16.80 48.19 -0.29
CA PHE A 92 17.93 48.45 0.63
C PHE A 92 18.17 49.94 0.78
N GLY A 93 18.55 50.38 1.99
CA GLY A 93 18.91 51.77 2.25
C GLY A 93 17.79 52.79 1.99
N GLY A 94 18.08 54.07 2.23
CA GLY A 94 17.19 55.18 1.89
C GLY A 94 15.76 55.04 2.42
N GLY A 95 14.77 55.28 1.55
CA GLY A 95 13.33 55.22 1.86
C GLY A 95 12.78 53.83 2.21
N TYR A 96 13.61 52.78 2.15
CA TYR A 96 13.28 51.42 2.56
C TYR A 96 13.85 51.05 3.94
N TYR A 97 14.59 51.96 4.59
CA TYR A 97 15.05 51.76 5.95
C TYR A 97 13.89 51.88 6.94
N LEU A 98 13.69 50.84 7.75
CA LEU A 98 12.76 50.83 8.88
C LEU A 98 13.53 50.65 10.18
N THR A 99 13.17 51.44 11.19
CA THR A 99 13.65 51.18 12.56
C THR A 99 13.14 49.80 13.03
N PRO A 100 13.81 49.15 14.01
CA PRO A 100 13.36 47.85 14.52
C PRO A 100 11.88 47.81 14.96
N ALA A 101 11.38 48.89 15.55
CA ALA A 101 9.98 49.01 15.96
C ALA A 101 9.02 49.08 14.76
N GLN A 102 9.36 49.87 13.73
CA GLN A 102 8.58 49.95 12.49
C GLN A 102 8.62 48.64 11.72
N LYS A 103 9.77 47.96 11.66
CA LYS A 103 9.92 46.65 11.01
C LYS A 103 9.05 45.59 11.68
N LEU A 104 8.91 45.63 13.02
CA LEU A 104 8.03 44.72 13.76
C LEU A 104 6.55 44.95 13.46
N GLN A 105 6.14 46.21 13.28
CA GLN A 105 4.75 46.57 12.95
C GLN A 105 4.40 46.32 11.47
N ALA A 106 5.35 46.57 10.56
CA ALA A 106 5.16 46.37 9.14
C ALA A 106 5.10 44.88 8.75
N ASN A 107 5.80 44.01 9.48
CA ASN A 107 5.76 42.58 9.26
C ASN A 107 4.55 41.94 9.96
N ILE A 108 3.59 41.48 9.17
CA ILE A 108 2.38 40.83 9.66
C ILE A 108 2.52 39.33 9.45
N THR A 109 2.30 38.54 10.51
CA THR A 109 2.30 37.07 10.42
C THR A 109 0.89 36.55 10.67
N ILE A 110 0.32 35.85 9.69
CA ILE A 110 -0.98 35.18 9.81
C ILE A 110 -0.78 33.70 9.49
N GLY A 111 -0.98 32.84 10.50
CA GLY A 111 -0.58 31.44 10.42
C GLY A 111 0.94 31.31 10.25
N THR A 112 1.37 30.60 9.21
CA THR A 112 2.80 30.43 8.85
C THR A 112 3.28 31.42 7.79
N LYS A 113 2.39 32.27 7.25
CA LYS A 113 2.72 33.19 6.17
C LYS A 113 3.08 34.57 6.71
N LYS A 114 4.19 35.11 6.20
CA LYS A 114 4.64 36.48 6.45
C LYS A 114 4.16 37.39 5.33
N TYR A 115 3.59 38.53 5.71
CA TYR A 115 3.15 39.62 4.86
C TYR A 115 3.85 40.89 5.29
N PHE A 116 3.89 41.87 4.40
CA PHE A 116 4.51 43.16 4.67
C PHE A 116 3.53 44.29 4.32
N ASP A 117 3.29 45.19 5.27
CA ASP A 117 2.43 46.36 5.07
C ASP A 117 3.20 47.52 4.44
N CYS A 118 2.95 47.75 3.15
CA CYS A 118 3.63 48.78 2.38
C CYS A 118 3.33 50.21 2.83
N THR A 119 2.36 50.45 3.72
CA THR A 119 2.12 51.80 4.28
C THR A 119 3.27 52.31 5.15
N PHE A 120 4.15 51.41 5.61
CA PHE A 120 5.32 51.76 6.41
C PHE A 120 6.54 52.16 5.57
N VAL A 121 6.52 51.89 4.27
CA VAL A 121 7.59 52.28 3.34
C VAL A 121 7.36 53.71 2.89
N ASP A 122 8.39 54.55 3.03
CA ASP A 122 8.44 56.00 2.75
C ASP A 122 7.07 56.67 2.57
N THR A 123 6.56 57.26 3.65
CA THR A 123 5.25 57.92 3.66
C THR A 123 5.19 59.14 2.73
N ASN A 124 6.35 59.66 2.31
CA ASN A 124 6.45 60.88 1.51
C ASN A 124 6.70 60.60 0.01
N ASN A 125 7.06 59.37 -0.36
CA ASN A 125 7.24 58.98 -1.76
C ASN A 125 6.30 57.82 -2.17
N SER A 126 5.39 58.10 -3.11
CA SER A 126 4.48 57.09 -3.66
C SER A 126 5.19 55.99 -4.43
N ASP A 127 6.35 56.27 -5.03
CA ASP A 127 7.07 55.32 -5.89
C ASP A 127 7.77 54.23 -5.07
N HIS A 128 8.30 54.56 -3.88
CA HIS A 128 8.77 53.58 -2.89
C HIS A 128 7.65 52.63 -2.45
N ARG A 129 6.44 53.16 -2.22
CA ARG A 129 5.27 52.33 -1.88
C ARG A 129 4.81 51.48 -3.07
N ASN A 130 4.82 52.02 -4.28
CA ASN A 130 4.46 51.28 -5.49
C ASN A 130 5.43 50.12 -5.76
N TYR A 131 6.74 50.34 -5.55
CA TYR A 131 7.74 49.27 -5.63
C TYR A 131 7.49 48.19 -4.57
N CYS A 132 7.16 48.58 -3.34
CA CYS A 132 6.76 47.63 -2.30
C CYS A 132 5.52 46.82 -2.72
N GLN A 133 4.47 47.49 -3.20
CA GLN A 133 3.21 46.85 -3.59
C GLN A 133 3.37 45.91 -4.78
N TRP A 134 4.31 46.17 -5.69
CA TRP A 134 4.60 45.30 -6.83
C TRP A 134 4.93 43.87 -6.39
N GLY A 135 5.82 43.70 -5.41
CA GLY A 135 6.15 42.37 -4.88
C GLY A 135 5.26 41.93 -3.73
N ALA A 136 4.65 42.85 -2.96
CA ALA A 136 3.89 42.51 -1.76
C ALA A 136 2.78 41.48 -2.01
N LYS A 137 2.54 40.65 -0.98
CA LYS A 137 1.46 39.67 -0.96
C LYS A 137 0.17 40.33 -0.52
N THR A 138 -0.95 39.84 -1.05
CA THR A 138 -2.27 40.28 -0.57
C THR A 138 -2.42 39.93 0.90
N ILE A 139 -2.60 40.94 1.75
CA ILE A 139 -2.92 40.73 3.17
C ILE A 139 -4.40 40.32 3.27
N PRO A 140 -4.75 39.20 3.93
CA PRO A 140 -6.14 38.80 4.13
C PRO A 140 -7.00 39.94 4.71
N ASN A 141 -8.17 40.17 4.12
CA ASN A 141 -9.12 41.23 4.47
C ASN A 141 -8.62 42.67 4.23
N ARG A 142 -7.58 42.86 3.40
CA ARG A 142 -7.16 44.17 2.89
C ARG A 142 -7.12 44.18 1.37
N THR A 143 -7.48 45.31 0.78
CA THR A 143 -7.52 45.50 -0.68
C THR A 143 -6.49 46.51 -1.18
N ASP A 144 -5.76 47.14 -0.27
CA ASP A 144 -4.86 48.26 -0.49
C ASP A 144 -3.37 47.87 -0.46
N VAL A 145 -3.04 46.59 -0.21
CA VAL A 145 -1.69 46.04 -0.25
C VAL A 145 -1.65 44.70 -0.97
N GLY A 146 -0.68 44.58 -1.90
CA GLY A 146 -0.42 43.34 -2.65
C GLY A 146 -1.41 43.08 -3.78
N GLY A 147 -1.42 41.85 -4.29
CA GLY A 147 -2.31 41.45 -5.40
C GLY A 147 -1.70 41.59 -6.79
N PHE A 148 -0.42 41.97 -6.88
CA PHE A 148 0.31 42.14 -8.14
C PHE A 148 1.22 40.96 -8.45
N GLY A 149 2.40 40.94 -7.84
CA GLY A 149 3.41 39.89 -8.03
C GLY A 149 3.29 38.71 -7.07
N GLU A 150 2.66 38.87 -5.89
CA GLU A 150 2.46 37.81 -4.88
C GLU A 150 3.74 37.06 -4.45
N GLY A 151 4.93 37.62 -4.67
CA GLY A 151 6.23 37.02 -4.29
C GLY A 151 6.76 37.49 -2.93
N GLY A 152 6.21 38.56 -2.36
CA GLY A 152 6.68 39.21 -1.14
C GLY A 152 7.47 40.49 -1.39
N PHE A 153 7.40 41.40 -0.42
CA PHE A 153 8.33 42.52 -0.31
C PHE A 153 9.23 42.30 0.92
N TYR A 154 10.51 42.62 0.77
CA TYR A 154 11.51 42.45 1.83
C TYR A 154 12.34 43.72 1.99
N THR A 155 12.58 44.13 3.23
CA THR A 155 13.55 45.17 3.57
C THR A 155 14.82 44.50 4.05
N ALA A 156 15.95 44.77 3.41
CA ALA A 156 17.23 44.18 3.78
C ALA A 156 18.26 45.26 4.07
N GLN A 157 19.01 45.08 5.16
CA GLN A 157 20.04 46.02 5.62
C GLN A 157 21.41 45.32 5.76
N SER A 158 21.47 44.04 5.40
CA SER A 158 22.65 43.20 5.45
C SER A 158 22.59 42.10 4.39
N SER A 159 23.74 41.47 4.11
CA SER A 159 23.80 40.28 3.27
C SER A 159 23.02 39.09 3.87
N ALA A 160 22.89 39.02 5.18
CA ALA A 160 22.09 37.99 5.86
C ALA A 160 20.59 38.16 5.56
N ASP A 161 20.06 39.38 5.64
CA ASP A 161 18.66 39.68 5.30
C ASP A 161 18.35 39.33 3.83
N LEU A 162 19.31 39.62 2.92
CA LEU A 162 19.23 39.24 1.51
C LEU A 162 19.06 37.73 1.32
N VAL A 163 19.94 36.95 1.95
CA VAL A 163 19.89 35.49 1.86
C VAL A 163 18.58 34.94 2.45
N GLU A 164 18.09 35.51 3.56
CA GLU A 164 16.81 35.11 4.15
C GLU A 164 15.63 35.41 3.21
N SER A 165 15.60 36.59 2.60
CA SER A 165 14.55 36.97 1.64
C SER A 165 14.54 36.10 0.39
N LEU A 166 15.72 35.76 -0.16
CA LEU A 166 15.83 34.84 -1.30
C LEU A 166 15.37 33.42 -0.92
N LYS A 167 15.77 32.90 0.25
CA LYS A 167 15.30 31.59 0.75
C LYS A 167 13.79 31.57 0.92
N SER A 168 13.21 32.63 1.49
CA SER A 168 11.76 32.79 1.63
C SER A 168 11.07 32.78 0.28
N PHE A 169 11.58 33.55 -0.70
CA PHE A 169 11.00 33.61 -2.04
C PHE A 169 11.08 32.26 -2.78
N ILE A 170 12.22 31.58 -2.74
CA ILE A 170 12.39 30.23 -3.34
C ILE A 170 11.41 29.25 -2.72
N THR A 171 11.27 29.25 -1.39
CA THR A 171 10.34 28.37 -0.68
C THR A 171 8.89 28.60 -1.12
N GLU A 172 8.52 29.85 -1.35
CA GLU A 172 7.14 30.22 -1.71
C GLU A 172 6.80 30.13 -3.20
N THR A 173 7.83 30.13 -4.06
CA THR A 173 7.69 29.92 -5.51
C THR A 173 7.72 28.46 -5.89
N THR A 174 8.26 27.60 -5.04
CA THR A 174 8.26 26.15 -5.24
C THR A 174 6.83 25.63 -5.31
N VAL A 175 6.48 24.97 -6.43
CA VAL A 175 5.19 24.27 -6.58
C VAL A 175 5.34 22.87 -6.00
N PRO A 176 4.57 22.48 -4.96
CA PRO A 176 4.59 21.13 -4.45
C PRO A 176 4.14 20.16 -5.54
N ILE A 177 4.96 19.15 -5.82
CA ILE A 177 4.58 18.04 -6.70
C ILE A 177 3.74 17.09 -5.85
N GLU A 178 2.41 17.12 -5.99
CA GLU A 178 1.54 16.27 -5.19
C GLU A 178 1.58 14.82 -5.68
N GLY A 179 1.93 13.85 -4.83
CA GLY A 179 1.88 12.44 -5.21
C GLY A 179 0.51 11.99 -5.71
N SER A 180 0.47 11.15 -6.74
CA SER A 180 -0.76 10.48 -7.15
C SER A 180 -1.09 9.33 -6.19
N THR A 181 -2.38 9.12 -5.91
CA THR A 181 -2.84 8.08 -4.98
C THR A 181 -3.17 6.79 -5.70
N ILE A 182 -2.56 5.68 -5.27
CA ILE A 182 -2.79 4.35 -5.84
C ILE A 182 -2.98 3.33 -4.73
N GLY A 183 -3.76 2.30 -5.02
CA GLY A 183 -3.68 1.01 -4.35
C GLY A 183 -4.29 -0.09 -5.21
N SER A 184 -3.85 -1.32 -4.98
CA SER A 184 -4.56 -2.49 -5.48
C SER A 184 -5.73 -2.76 -4.55
N SER A 185 -6.94 -2.78 -5.08
CA SER A 185 -8.12 -3.16 -4.30
C SER A 185 -7.96 -4.58 -3.76
N THR A 186 -8.64 -4.86 -2.65
CA THR A 186 -8.86 -6.23 -2.18
C THR A 186 -10.36 -6.49 -2.10
N ILE A 187 -10.81 -7.54 -2.77
CA ILE A 187 -12.18 -8.04 -2.67
C ILE A 187 -12.15 -9.33 -1.85
N PRO A 188 -12.72 -9.33 -0.65
CA PRO A 188 -12.69 -10.51 0.20
C PRO A 188 -13.66 -11.58 -0.30
N VAL A 189 -13.26 -12.84 -0.14
CA VAL A 189 -14.17 -13.99 -0.19
C VAL A 189 -15.10 -13.92 1.02
N ASP A 190 -16.37 -14.27 0.83
CA ASP A 190 -17.30 -14.35 1.94
C ASP A 190 -16.92 -15.52 2.87
N ALA A 191 -16.58 -15.20 4.12
CA ALA A 191 -16.19 -16.17 5.14
C ALA A 191 -17.34 -17.14 5.51
N LEU A 192 -18.60 -16.74 5.35
CA LEU A 192 -19.76 -17.58 5.64
C LEU A 192 -20.16 -18.42 4.42
N ASN A 193 -19.86 -17.94 3.21
CA ASN A 193 -20.10 -18.63 1.94
C ASN A 193 -18.89 -18.49 1.00
N THR A 194 -17.95 -19.45 1.07
CA THR A 194 -16.69 -19.42 0.31
C THR A 194 -16.86 -19.45 -1.21
N ASN A 195 -18.06 -19.74 -1.70
CA ASN A 195 -18.39 -19.70 -3.12
C ASN A 195 -18.77 -18.28 -3.59
N ARG A 196 -18.89 -17.31 -2.68
CA ARG A 196 -19.19 -15.91 -2.99
C ARG A 196 -18.03 -14.98 -2.67
N LEU A 197 -17.94 -13.93 -3.47
CA LEU A 197 -17.10 -12.77 -3.20
C LEU A 197 -18.01 -11.66 -2.69
N GLN A 198 -17.50 -10.84 -1.77
CA GLN A 198 -18.25 -9.67 -1.30
C GLN A 198 -18.43 -8.67 -2.44
N SER A 199 -19.55 -7.94 -2.45
CA SER A 199 -19.84 -6.89 -3.44
C SER A 199 -19.22 -5.54 -3.08
N PHE A 200 -18.19 -5.52 -2.26
CA PHE A 200 -17.43 -4.33 -1.92
C PHE A 200 -15.93 -4.64 -1.93
N ALA A 201 -15.14 -3.60 -2.17
CA ALA A 201 -13.69 -3.65 -2.14
C ALA A 201 -13.15 -2.74 -1.05
N TYR A 202 -12.08 -3.17 -0.40
CA TYR A 202 -11.25 -2.31 0.41
C TYR A 202 -10.12 -1.74 -0.45
N PHE A 203 -10.02 -0.42 -0.46
CA PHE A 203 -9.12 0.32 -1.32
C PHE A 203 -8.02 0.97 -0.48
N PRO A 204 -6.83 0.35 -0.40
CA PRO A 204 -5.68 0.95 0.24
C PRO A 204 -5.20 2.17 -0.55
N MET A 205 -4.68 3.17 0.13
CA MET A 205 -4.20 4.42 -0.46
C MET A 205 -2.86 4.80 0.13
N PHE A 206 -2.03 5.42 -0.68
CA PHE A 206 -0.84 6.15 -0.25
C PHE A 206 -0.59 7.36 -1.15
N LYS A 207 -0.10 8.45 -0.57
CA LYS A 207 0.31 9.67 -1.29
C LYS A 207 1.82 9.84 -1.15
N PRO A 208 2.61 9.52 -2.18
CA PRO A 208 4.05 9.71 -2.13
C PRO A 208 4.38 11.21 -2.10
N LEU A 209 5.25 11.62 -1.19
CA LEU A 209 5.73 13.00 -1.13
C LEU A 209 7.07 13.05 -1.87
N ILE A 210 7.07 13.66 -3.06
CA ILE A 210 8.25 13.76 -3.92
C ILE A 210 9.07 14.97 -3.52
N ALA A 211 10.40 14.82 -3.56
CA ALA A 211 11.36 15.88 -3.22
C ALA A 211 11.23 16.39 -1.77
N THR A 212 10.60 15.60 -0.89
CA THR A 212 10.55 15.87 0.55
C THR A 212 11.55 14.98 1.32
N GLN A 213 11.88 15.43 2.52
CA GLN A 213 12.68 14.66 3.48
C GLN A 213 11.82 13.64 4.24
N ASP A 214 10.57 13.43 3.84
CA ASP A 214 9.66 12.55 4.54
C ASP A 214 10.09 11.09 4.42
N GLN A 215 10.13 10.42 5.55
CA GLN A 215 10.42 9.00 5.71
C GLN A 215 9.13 8.16 5.75
N LEU A 216 7.97 8.80 5.87
CA LEU A 216 6.67 8.17 5.88
C LEU A 216 5.74 8.87 4.87
N TRP A 217 5.05 8.08 4.06
CA TRP A 217 3.97 8.58 3.22
C TRP A 217 2.63 8.41 3.92
N VAL A 218 1.73 9.38 3.73
CA VAL A 218 0.37 9.33 4.28
C VAL A 218 -0.47 8.31 3.51
N GLY A 219 -1.24 7.50 4.22
CA GLY A 219 -2.17 6.53 3.65
C GLY A 219 -3.61 6.69 4.11
N ASN A 220 -4.49 5.86 3.56
CA ASN A 220 -5.87 5.67 4.02
C ASN A 220 -6.38 4.29 3.57
N LEU A 221 -7.41 3.78 4.24
CA LEU A 221 -8.21 2.66 3.76
C LEU A 221 -9.65 3.12 3.53
N LYS A 222 -10.17 2.91 2.32
CA LYS A 222 -11.55 3.24 1.95
C LYS A 222 -12.34 1.99 1.57
N LYS A 223 -13.67 2.08 1.61
CA LYS A 223 -14.58 0.99 1.19
C LYS A 223 -15.47 1.45 0.05
N TYR A 224 -15.43 0.74 -1.08
CA TYR A 224 -16.19 1.04 -2.29
C TYR A 224 -17.07 -0.13 -2.73
N ASN A 225 -18.13 0.17 -3.48
CA ASN A 225 -19.00 -0.83 -4.09
C ASN A 225 -18.32 -1.47 -5.31
N VAL A 226 -18.50 -2.77 -5.53
CA VAL A 226 -18.03 -3.47 -6.73
C VAL A 226 -19.23 -3.74 -7.63
N ILE A 227 -19.29 -3.09 -8.78
CA ILE A 227 -20.38 -3.24 -9.74
C ILE A 227 -19.77 -3.45 -11.13
N ASN A 228 -20.21 -4.50 -11.83
CA ASN A 228 -19.92 -4.76 -13.25
C ASN A 228 -18.43 -4.62 -13.66
N GLY A 229 -17.50 -5.10 -12.81
CA GLY A 229 -16.09 -5.09 -13.15
C GLY A 229 -15.32 -3.83 -12.72
N THR A 230 -15.93 -2.91 -11.95
CA THR A 230 -15.26 -1.69 -11.46
C THR A 230 -15.85 -1.19 -10.13
N LEU A 231 -15.31 -0.07 -9.62
CA LEU A 231 -15.58 0.47 -8.28
C LEU A 231 -16.37 1.77 -8.29
N TYR A 232 -17.31 1.88 -7.35
CA TYR A 232 -18.18 3.04 -7.19
C TYR A 232 -18.28 3.51 -5.73
N ASP A 233 -18.46 4.82 -5.54
CA ASP A 233 -18.78 5.42 -4.24
C ASP A 233 -20.27 5.28 -3.89
N VAL A 234 -20.69 5.76 -2.72
CA VAL A 234 -22.08 5.65 -2.25
C VAL A 234 -23.08 6.44 -3.09
N THR A 235 -22.61 7.34 -3.96
CA THR A 235 -23.42 8.16 -4.87
C THR A 235 -23.38 7.63 -6.31
N ASN A 236 -22.87 6.40 -6.52
CA ASN A 236 -22.64 5.79 -7.83
C ASN A 236 -21.65 6.55 -8.72
N LYS A 237 -20.71 7.31 -8.13
CA LYS A 237 -19.61 7.94 -8.85
C LYS A 237 -18.47 6.95 -9.02
N LEU A 238 -17.91 6.84 -10.22
CA LEU A 238 -16.73 6.02 -10.49
C LEU A 238 -15.54 6.50 -9.65
N VAL A 239 -14.84 5.53 -9.04
CA VAL A 239 -13.63 5.80 -8.25
C VAL A 239 -12.50 6.37 -9.12
N TYR A 240 -12.44 5.94 -10.38
CA TYR A 240 -11.44 6.37 -11.36
C TYR A 240 -12.09 7.10 -12.53
N LYS A 241 -11.55 8.26 -12.91
CA LYS A 241 -11.95 9.02 -14.11
C LYS A 241 -11.47 8.31 -15.38
N ASN A 242 -10.26 7.76 -15.31
CA ASN A 242 -9.62 6.93 -16.34
C ASN A 242 -8.72 5.88 -15.66
N ALA A 243 -8.00 5.05 -16.41
CA ALA A 243 -7.18 3.97 -15.84
C ALA A 243 -6.11 4.44 -14.83
N THR A 244 -5.71 5.72 -14.86
CA THR A 244 -4.63 6.28 -14.03
C THR A 244 -5.08 7.39 -13.06
N ASP A 245 -6.21 8.05 -13.31
CA ASP A 245 -6.65 9.21 -12.55
C ASP A 245 -7.78 8.89 -11.56
N PHE A 246 -7.45 9.02 -10.28
CA PHE A 246 -8.40 8.90 -9.18
C PHE A 246 -9.38 10.08 -9.14
N ASN A 247 -10.61 9.85 -8.72
CA ASN A 247 -11.64 10.88 -8.61
C ASN A 247 -11.57 11.58 -7.23
N THR A 248 -11.72 12.89 -7.20
CA THR A 248 -11.65 13.67 -5.95
C THR A 248 -13.02 13.77 -5.29
N GLY A 249 -13.05 13.97 -3.96
CA GLY A 249 -14.28 14.20 -3.20
C GLY A 249 -15.25 13.02 -3.23
N LEU A 250 -14.75 11.78 -3.31
CA LEU A 250 -15.58 10.57 -3.30
C LEU A 250 -16.12 10.28 -1.90
N LYS A 251 -17.42 10.07 -1.78
CA LYS A 251 -18.04 9.64 -0.52
C LYS A 251 -18.01 8.13 -0.45
N ASP A 252 -16.94 7.57 0.11
CA ASP A 252 -16.89 6.14 0.39
C ASP A 252 -17.82 5.75 1.56
N TYR A 253 -18.05 4.46 1.77
CA TYR A 253 -18.99 3.96 2.79
C TYR A 253 -18.61 4.32 4.23
N TRP A 254 -17.40 4.82 4.46
CA TRP A 254 -16.87 5.20 5.77
C TRP A 254 -16.69 6.72 5.92
N PHE A 255 -17.28 7.53 5.03
CA PHE A 255 -17.22 8.98 5.11
C PHE A 255 -17.75 9.53 6.45
N ASN A 256 -16.93 10.34 7.13
CA ASN A 256 -17.30 11.03 8.37
C ASN A 256 -17.45 12.54 8.11
N SER A 257 -18.69 13.05 8.09
CA SER A 257 -18.98 14.47 7.85
C SER A 257 -18.55 15.40 8.99
N SER A 258 -18.22 14.86 10.16
CA SER A 258 -17.79 15.65 11.33
C SER A 258 -16.27 15.88 11.36
N ALA A 259 -15.52 15.23 10.48
CA ALA A 259 -14.07 15.37 10.41
C ALA A 259 -13.67 16.58 9.55
N VAL A 260 -12.53 17.18 9.88
CA VAL A 260 -11.87 18.13 8.98
C VAL A 260 -11.09 17.34 7.93
N HIS A 261 -11.31 17.65 6.66
CA HIS A 261 -10.65 16.98 5.53
C HIS A 261 -9.62 17.91 4.88
N PRO A 262 -8.35 17.92 5.35
CA PRO A 262 -7.31 18.76 4.75
C PRO A 262 -6.96 18.38 3.31
N ASP A 263 -7.28 17.16 2.88
CA ASP A 263 -7.02 16.63 1.54
C ASP A 263 -8.28 15.90 1.00
N GLU A 264 -8.79 16.34 -0.15
CA GLU A 264 -10.03 15.84 -0.78
C GLU A 264 -9.91 14.44 -1.40
N VAL A 265 -8.71 13.87 -1.46
CA VAL A 265 -8.45 12.53 -2.01
C VAL A 265 -8.14 11.55 -0.89
N ILE A 266 -7.14 11.86 -0.06
CA ILE A 266 -6.67 10.99 1.01
C ILE A 266 -7.62 11.07 2.20
N SER A 267 -7.81 12.26 2.79
CA SER A 267 -8.54 12.39 4.06
C SER A 267 -10.07 12.43 3.94
N TYR A 268 -10.60 12.58 2.72
CA TYR A 268 -12.04 12.67 2.45
C TYR A 268 -12.72 11.29 2.52
N GLY A 269 -13.05 10.86 3.74
CA GLY A 269 -13.62 9.55 4.04
C GLY A 269 -12.59 8.48 4.42
N GLY A 270 -12.99 7.21 4.46
CA GLY A 270 -12.16 6.09 4.90
C GLY A 270 -11.83 6.10 6.39
N ASN A 271 -10.94 5.19 6.80
CA ASN A 271 -10.52 5.06 8.20
C ASN A 271 -9.86 6.35 8.74
N LEU A 272 -9.05 7.05 7.93
CA LEU A 272 -8.41 8.30 8.34
C LEU A 272 -9.45 9.38 8.73
N SER A 273 -10.60 9.44 8.05
CA SER A 273 -11.67 10.38 8.43
C SER A 273 -12.27 10.06 9.80
N GLN A 274 -12.32 8.79 10.19
CA GLN A 274 -12.79 8.38 11.52
C GLN A 274 -11.76 8.74 12.59
N LEU A 275 -10.46 8.59 12.28
CA LEU A 275 -9.38 9.03 13.15
C LEU A 275 -9.43 10.54 13.41
N LEU A 276 -9.55 11.34 12.35
CA LEU A 276 -9.60 12.82 12.42
C LEU A 276 -10.95 13.36 12.95
N GLY A 277 -11.96 12.52 13.09
CA GLY A 277 -13.28 12.86 13.61
C GLY A 277 -13.53 12.27 14.99
N THR A 278 -14.16 11.09 15.03
CA THR A 278 -14.67 10.47 16.26
C THR A 278 -13.57 10.07 17.25
N LYS A 279 -12.35 9.78 16.76
CA LYS A 279 -11.23 9.31 17.59
C LYS A 279 -10.30 10.40 18.11
N MET A 280 -10.54 11.68 17.79
CA MET A 280 -9.71 12.77 18.34
C MET A 280 -9.76 12.82 19.87
N PRO A 281 -8.65 13.13 20.57
CA PRO A 281 -8.64 13.28 22.03
C PRO A 281 -9.62 14.37 22.50
N LYS A 282 -10.38 14.07 23.54
CA LYS A 282 -11.45 14.94 24.08
C LYS A 282 -11.20 15.30 25.54
N ILE A 283 -11.82 16.39 25.96
CA ILE A 283 -11.96 16.73 27.37
C ILE A 283 -13.34 16.25 27.83
N ASP A 284 -13.39 15.43 28.88
CA ASP A 284 -14.66 14.96 29.45
C ASP A 284 -15.34 16.02 30.33
N GLY A 285 -16.54 15.72 30.84
CA GLY A 285 -17.31 16.63 31.71
C GLY A 285 -16.62 16.96 33.03
N SER A 286 -15.59 16.21 33.41
CA SER A 286 -14.77 16.41 34.62
C SER A 286 -13.44 17.12 34.30
N ASN A 287 -13.32 17.71 33.11
CA ASN A 287 -12.12 18.39 32.62
C ASN A 287 -10.90 17.47 32.49
N ASN A 288 -11.07 16.16 32.30
CA ASN A 288 -9.98 15.20 32.06
C ASN A 288 -9.73 14.98 30.56
N LEU A 289 -8.46 14.81 30.20
CA LEU A 289 -8.10 14.43 28.83
C LEU A 289 -8.34 12.94 28.66
N VAL A 290 -9.17 12.56 27.69
CA VAL A 290 -9.55 11.18 27.39
C VAL A 290 -9.17 10.86 25.95
N PHE A 291 -8.28 9.87 25.79
CA PHE A 291 -7.95 9.30 24.50
C PHE A 291 -9.09 8.40 24.02
N GLN A 292 -9.41 8.43 22.72
CA GLN A 292 -10.55 7.69 22.15
C GLN A 292 -10.12 6.44 21.36
N ARG A 293 -8.80 6.22 21.25
CA ARG A 293 -8.19 5.16 20.43
C ARG A 293 -7.59 4.09 21.32
N ASN A 294 -7.94 2.83 21.07
CA ASN A 294 -7.37 1.69 21.77
C ASN A 294 -6.08 1.24 21.06
N VAL A 295 -4.93 1.61 21.60
CA VAL A 295 -3.62 1.17 21.08
C VAL A 295 -3.04 0.13 22.03
N PHE A 296 -2.71 -1.04 21.50
CA PHE A 296 -2.15 -2.17 22.23
C PHE A 296 -0.70 -2.45 21.81
N VAL A 297 0.13 -2.83 22.77
CA VAL A 297 1.54 -3.18 22.58
C VAL A 297 1.81 -4.51 23.27
N ASN A 298 2.67 -5.35 22.68
CA ASN A 298 3.07 -6.59 23.34
C ASN A 298 4.05 -6.34 24.49
N SER A 299 3.91 -7.12 25.56
CA SER A 299 4.88 -7.18 26.66
C SER A 299 6.14 -7.98 26.29
N ASP A 300 7.06 -8.12 27.25
CA ASP A 300 8.26 -8.97 27.09
C ASP A 300 7.98 -10.47 27.06
N SER A 301 6.75 -10.89 27.32
CA SER A 301 6.33 -12.28 27.14
C SER A 301 6.19 -12.63 25.66
N THR A 302 6.55 -13.87 25.30
CA THR A 302 6.38 -14.40 23.94
C THR A 302 4.90 -14.63 23.59
N ALA A 303 4.01 -14.70 24.57
CA ALA A 303 2.56 -14.89 24.46
C ALA A 303 1.83 -14.17 25.60
N GLY A 304 0.51 -13.92 25.47
CA GLY A 304 -0.36 -13.46 26.54
C GLY A 304 -1.16 -12.19 26.24
N GLU A 305 -1.59 -11.49 27.29
CA GLU A 305 -2.38 -10.27 27.18
C GLU A 305 -1.54 -9.11 26.62
N LEU A 306 -2.14 -8.37 25.69
CA LEU A 306 -1.56 -7.11 25.22
C LEU A 306 -1.85 -6.00 26.22
N LYS A 307 -0.91 -5.07 26.39
CA LYS A 307 -1.07 -3.91 27.27
C LYS A 307 -1.53 -2.71 26.47
N SER A 308 -2.46 -1.92 27.00
CA SER A 308 -2.84 -0.66 26.36
C SER A 308 -1.70 0.36 26.48
N ALA A 309 -1.55 1.23 25.48
CA ALA A 309 -0.57 2.30 25.49
C ALA A 309 -0.73 3.21 26.73
N GLU A 310 -1.97 3.49 27.12
CA GLU A 310 -2.27 4.25 28.35
C GLU A 310 -1.74 3.54 29.60
N SER A 311 -1.94 2.23 29.73
CA SER A 311 -1.40 1.47 30.87
C SER A 311 0.12 1.47 30.91
N ILE A 312 0.79 1.43 29.75
CA ILE A 312 2.25 1.48 29.63
C ILE A 312 2.77 2.86 30.05
N LEU A 313 2.13 3.92 29.58
CA LEU A 313 2.45 5.31 29.93
C LEU A 313 2.24 5.56 31.43
N GLN A 314 1.12 5.10 31.99
CA GLN A 314 0.81 5.27 33.40
C GLN A 314 1.77 4.49 34.32
N ALA A 315 2.09 3.25 33.95
CA ALA A 315 3.02 2.42 34.71
C ALA A 315 4.49 2.81 34.52
N GLY A 316 4.80 3.67 33.54
CA GLY A 316 6.16 4.06 33.23
C GLY A 316 7.02 2.94 32.61
N THR A 317 6.38 1.90 32.05
CA THR A 317 7.08 0.73 31.50
C THR A 317 7.55 0.97 30.06
N LEU A 318 8.58 0.23 29.62
CA LEU A 318 9.25 0.33 28.31
C LEU A 318 10.03 1.64 28.08
N THR A 319 11.15 1.53 27.37
CA THR A 319 11.93 2.66 26.88
C THR A 319 11.15 3.39 25.78
N ASP A 320 11.26 4.72 25.73
CA ASP A 320 10.63 5.58 24.70
C ASP A 320 9.09 5.55 24.66
N ARG A 321 8.42 5.12 25.73
CA ARG A 321 6.96 5.00 25.82
C ARG A 321 6.21 6.29 25.45
N GLU A 322 6.77 7.47 25.69
CA GLU A 322 6.16 8.78 25.37
C GLU A 322 5.87 8.94 23.87
N TYR A 323 6.57 8.20 23.00
CA TYR A 323 6.28 8.21 21.57
C TYR A 323 4.89 7.62 21.23
N LEU A 324 4.27 6.86 22.14
CA LEU A 324 2.91 6.36 21.96
C LEU A 324 1.86 7.49 21.93
N TYR A 325 2.17 8.68 22.45
CA TYR A 325 1.26 9.83 22.35
C TYR A 325 0.95 10.24 20.90
N GLY A 326 1.90 10.02 19.97
CA GLY A 326 1.67 10.26 18.55
C GLY A 326 0.53 9.39 18.00
N LEU A 327 0.47 8.13 18.43
CA LEU A 327 -0.60 7.19 18.08
C LEU A 327 -1.88 7.43 18.88
N LEU A 328 -1.83 8.12 20.02
CA LEU A 328 -3.01 8.45 20.82
C LEU A 328 -3.67 9.78 20.44
N GLY A 329 -3.21 10.44 19.36
CA GLY A 329 -3.88 11.62 18.79
C GLY A 329 -3.13 12.93 18.94
N TYR A 330 -1.83 12.86 19.23
CA TYR A 330 -0.92 13.99 19.30
C TYR A 330 0.21 13.87 18.26
N SER A 331 -0.14 13.56 17.01
CA SER A 331 0.82 13.28 15.93
C SER A 331 1.74 14.47 15.60
N LYS A 332 1.42 15.70 16.01
CA LYS A 332 2.18 16.91 15.68
C LYS A 332 3.11 17.39 16.81
N LEU A 333 3.26 16.62 17.88
CA LEU A 333 4.23 16.93 18.94
C LEU A 333 5.67 16.88 18.41
N THR A 334 6.49 17.80 18.84
CA THR A 334 7.90 17.88 18.46
C THR A 334 8.80 17.08 19.40
N SER A 335 10.06 16.86 19.01
CA SER A 335 11.08 16.27 19.88
C SER A 335 11.25 17.04 21.21
N ALA A 336 11.07 18.36 21.19
CA ALA A 336 11.12 19.19 22.40
C ALA A 336 9.95 18.90 23.34
N ASP A 337 8.74 18.71 22.80
CA ASP A 337 7.56 18.34 23.59
C ASP A 337 7.75 16.97 24.26
N LEU A 338 8.37 16.01 23.55
CA LEU A 338 8.68 14.69 24.11
C LEU A 338 9.71 14.75 25.24
N THR A 339 10.70 15.64 25.14
CA THR A 339 11.66 15.86 26.24
C THR A 339 10.95 16.41 27.47
N VAL A 340 10.02 17.34 27.29
CA VAL A 340 9.20 17.86 28.40
C VAL A 340 8.32 16.77 29.00
N LEU A 341 7.65 15.96 28.17
CA LEU A 341 6.82 14.84 28.62
C LEU A 341 7.62 13.81 29.42
N ALA A 342 8.80 13.42 28.93
CA ALA A 342 9.69 12.48 29.60
C ALA A 342 10.23 13.02 30.94
N SER A 343 10.33 14.34 31.10
CA SER A 343 10.74 14.98 32.37
C SER A 343 9.63 15.02 33.44
N LYS A 344 8.36 14.74 33.07
CA LYS A 344 7.25 14.75 34.02
C LYS A 344 7.30 13.53 34.93
N THR A 345 7.20 13.74 36.24
CA THR A 345 7.32 12.69 37.25
C THR A 345 6.06 11.84 37.38
N THR A 346 4.90 12.35 36.99
CA THR A 346 3.62 11.61 37.03
C THR A 346 2.89 11.63 35.69
N TYR A 347 2.07 10.61 35.47
CA TYR A 347 1.18 10.55 34.30
C TYR A 347 0.16 11.70 34.28
N ALA A 348 -0.31 12.13 35.44
CA ALA A 348 -1.23 13.27 35.55
C ALA A 348 -0.59 14.58 35.05
N ASP A 349 0.70 14.80 35.34
CA ASP A 349 1.44 15.96 34.85
C ASP A 349 1.67 15.92 33.32
N GLN A 350 1.82 14.72 32.76
CA GLN A 350 1.88 14.52 31.30
C GLN A 350 0.54 14.90 30.66
N LEU A 351 -0.58 14.42 31.20
CA LEU A 351 -1.92 14.78 30.71
C LEU A 351 -2.19 16.29 30.84
N ALA A 352 -1.79 16.90 31.95
CA ALA A 352 -1.91 18.35 32.15
C ALA A 352 -1.14 19.14 31.08
N TYR A 353 0.07 18.70 30.74
CA TYR A 353 0.85 19.30 29.65
C TYR A 353 0.15 19.13 28.29
N LEU A 354 -0.34 17.93 27.97
CA LEU A 354 -1.02 17.64 26.70
C LEU A 354 -2.31 18.45 26.51
N LYS A 355 -3.03 18.80 27.59
CA LYS A 355 -4.18 19.71 27.52
C LYS A 355 -3.82 21.09 26.96
N THR A 356 -2.59 21.55 27.18
CA THR A 356 -2.09 22.83 26.63
C THR A 356 -1.72 22.76 25.15
N LYS A 357 -1.69 21.55 24.56
CA LYS A 357 -1.18 21.28 23.21
C LYS A 357 -2.29 20.96 22.22
N ASP A 358 -3.36 21.75 22.24
CA ASP A 358 -4.53 21.52 21.39
C ASP A 358 -4.18 21.57 19.89
N ALA A 359 -3.34 22.54 19.48
CA ALA A 359 -2.85 22.65 18.11
C ALA A 359 -1.95 21.49 17.65
N SER A 360 -1.43 20.68 18.60
CA SER A 360 -0.61 19.51 18.31
C SER A 360 -1.43 18.22 18.16
N LYS A 361 -2.76 18.30 18.33
CA LYS A 361 -3.64 17.16 18.11
C LYS A 361 -3.73 16.82 16.62
N GLY A 362 -3.83 15.54 16.33
CA GLY A 362 -3.96 15.02 14.99
C GLY A 362 -3.65 13.54 14.90
N TYR A 363 -3.96 12.97 13.74
CA TYR A 363 -3.55 11.64 13.37
C TYR A 363 -2.95 11.68 11.97
N GLN A 364 -1.94 10.85 11.78
CA GLN A 364 -1.54 10.40 10.46
C GLN A 364 -1.74 8.88 10.41
N LEU A 365 -2.15 8.39 9.24
CA LEU A 365 -2.11 6.97 8.94
C LEU A 365 -0.93 6.74 8.00
N GLY A 366 -0.07 5.78 8.31
CA GLY A 366 0.98 5.36 7.37
C GLY A 366 0.38 4.78 6.08
N SER A 367 1.23 4.67 5.06
CA SER A 367 0.85 4.12 3.77
C SER A 367 0.52 2.64 3.84
N ILE A 368 -0.45 2.24 3.02
CA ILE A 368 -0.85 0.84 2.84
C ILE A 368 -0.35 0.39 1.46
N ILE A 369 0.96 0.16 1.35
CA ILE A 369 1.60 -0.13 0.05
C ILE A 369 1.52 -1.62 -0.28
N HIS A 370 1.94 -2.45 0.67
CA HIS A 370 2.09 -3.90 0.47
C HIS A 370 1.09 -4.73 1.28
N SER A 371 0.38 -4.09 2.22
CA SER A 371 -0.61 -4.80 3.02
C SER A 371 -1.83 -5.07 2.17
N SER A 372 -2.35 -6.29 2.26
CA SER A 372 -3.60 -6.69 1.62
C SER A 372 -4.68 -6.78 2.72
N PRO A 373 -5.61 -5.81 2.80
CA PRO A 373 -6.64 -5.81 3.84
C PRO A 373 -7.43 -7.12 3.86
N ILE A 374 -7.60 -7.74 5.03
CA ILE A 374 -8.34 -9.00 5.21
C ILE A 374 -9.66 -8.76 5.94
N LEU A 375 -10.73 -9.39 5.46
CA LEU A 375 -12.03 -9.38 6.13
C LEU A 375 -12.03 -10.38 7.29
N LEU A 376 -12.44 -9.92 8.47
CA LEU A 376 -12.65 -10.74 9.66
C LEU A 376 -14.13 -10.70 10.01
N THR A 377 -14.83 -11.79 9.80
CA THR A 377 -16.26 -11.91 10.13
C THR A 377 -16.38 -12.59 11.49
N GLN A 378 -16.91 -11.88 12.48
CA GLN A 378 -17.09 -12.43 13.83
C GLN A 378 -18.41 -13.17 13.99
N LYS A 379 -19.45 -12.73 13.29
CA LYS A 379 -20.74 -13.44 13.26
C LYS A 379 -21.53 -13.13 12.00
N GLY A 380 -22.54 -13.94 11.73
CA GLY A 380 -23.58 -13.69 10.74
C GLY A 380 -24.42 -14.94 10.46
N ALA A 381 -25.55 -14.74 9.79
CA ALA A 381 -26.49 -15.79 9.43
C ALA A 381 -26.46 -16.07 7.91
N ILE A 382 -26.72 -17.31 7.53
CA ILE A 382 -26.86 -17.72 6.12
C ILE A 382 -28.35 -17.77 5.82
N VAL A 383 -28.79 -17.08 4.76
CA VAL A 383 -30.22 -17.03 4.38
C VAL A 383 -30.43 -17.27 2.91
N ALA A 384 -31.63 -17.72 2.53
CA ALA A 384 -32.01 -18.04 1.15
C ALA A 384 -33.20 -17.18 0.65
N ASP A 385 -33.42 -16.02 1.27
CA ASP A 385 -34.63 -15.20 1.16
C ASP A 385 -35.04 -14.83 -0.28
N THR A 386 -34.09 -14.77 -1.22
CA THR A 386 -34.35 -14.44 -2.64
C THR A 386 -34.20 -15.63 -3.58
N GLY A 387 -34.35 -16.87 -3.09
CA GLY A 387 -34.12 -18.09 -3.86
C GLY A 387 -32.63 -18.45 -4.05
N SER A 388 -31.74 -17.75 -3.35
CA SER A 388 -30.29 -17.90 -3.43
C SER A 388 -29.62 -17.73 -2.08
N LEU A 389 -28.63 -18.59 -1.78
CA LEU A 389 -27.83 -18.56 -0.54
C LEU A 389 -27.00 -17.27 -0.42
N GLY A 390 -27.31 -16.39 0.52
CA GLY A 390 -26.53 -15.21 0.90
C GLY A 390 -26.29 -15.16 2.42
N SER A 391 -25.85 -14.01 2.92
CA SER A 391 -25.60 -13.81 4.35
C SER A 391 -26.14 -12.46 4.85
N VAL A 392 -26.53 -12.44 6.12
CA VAL A 392 -27.16 -11.30 6.84
C VAL A 392 -26.66 -11.25 8.28
N ASP A 393 -27.05 -10.21 9.02
CA ASP A 393 -26.66 -9.94 10.41
C ASP A 393 -25.15 -10.04 10.66
N ARG A 394 -24.37 -9.64 9.65
CA ARG A 394 -22.93 -9.83 9.65
C ARG A 394 -22.23 -8.81 10.51
N ASP A 395 -21.27 -9.28 11.29
CA ASP A 395 -20.38 -8.45 12.08
C ASP A 395 -18.96 -8.51 11.53
N ASP A 396 -18.71 -7.62 10.58
CA ASP A 396 -17.49 -7.61 9.77
C ASP A 396 -16.49 -6.55 10.24
N TYR A 397 -15.22 -6.94 10.24
CA TYR A 397 -14.07 -6.11 10.53
C TYR A 397 -13.03 -6.25 9.41
N VAL A 398 -12.09 -5.32 9.34
CA VAL A 398 -10.98 -5.36 8.40
C VAL A 398 -9.68 -5.18 9.15
N LEU A 399 -8.72 -6.04 8.86
CA LEU A 399 -7.36 -5.93 9.39
C LEU A 399 -6.40 -5.53 8.27
N PHE A 400 -5.58 -4.52 8.53
CA PHE A 400 -4.55 -4.04 7.61
C PHE A 400 -3.39 -3.42 8.37
N GLY A 401 -2.19 -3.54 7.82
CA GLY A 401 -0.99 -2.96 8.39
C GLY A 401 -0.50 -1.75 7.60
N THR A 402 0.26 -0.88 8.26
CA THR A 402 0.78 0.36 7.68
C THR A 402 2.30 0.47 7.82
N THR A 403 2.89 1.27 6.94
CA THR A 403 4.31 1.64 7.00
C THR A 403 4.70 2.37 8.30
N GLN A 404 3.72 2.93 9.01
CA GLN A 404 3.91 3.55 10.32
C GLN A 404 4.30 2.53 11.42
N GLY A 405 4.13 1.23 11.18
CA GLY A 405 4.38 0.19 12.20
C GLY A 405 3.17 -0.19 13.01
N VAL A 406 1.99 0.03 12.46
CA VAL A 406 0.73 -0.16 13.18
C VAL A 406 -0.14 -1.13 12.40
N LEU A 407 -0.68 -2.12 13.10
CA LEU A 407 -1.69 -3.04 12.60
C LEU A 407 -3.05 -2.55 13.08
N HIS A 408 -3.93 -2.21 12.15
CA HIS A 408 -5.23 -1.64 12.43
C HIS A 408 -6.31 -2.70 12.29
N VAL A 409 -7.27 -2.71 13.22
CA VAL A 409 -8.53 -3.45 13.07
C VAL A 409 -9.67 -2.44 13.08
N VAL A 410 -10.35 -2.32 11.95
CA VAL A 410 -11.46 -1.39 11.76
C VAL A 410 -12.76 -2.14 11.60
N LYS A 411 -13.84 -1.60 12.12
CA LYS A 411 -15.17 -2.11 11.83
C LYS A 411 -15.46 -1.83 10.35
N SER A 412 -15.98 -2.82 9.60
CA SER A 412 -16.34 -2.65 8.18
C SER A 412 -17.75 -2.11 7.97
N GLY A 413 -18.62 -2.39 8.93
CA GLY A 413 -20.05 -2.09 8.96
C GLY A 413 -20.87 -3.34 9.25
N THR A 414 -22.08 -3.17 9.80
CA THR A 414 -22.99 -4.27 10.15
C THR A 414 -23.97 -4.52 9.01
N GLN A 415 -23.85 -5.66 8.31
CA GLN A 415 -24.70 -5.97 7.15
C GLN A 415 -25.94 -6.76 7.60
N ASN A 416 -27.05 -6.06 7.87
CA ASN A 416 -28.30 -6.67 8.32
C ASN A 416 -29.15 -7.27 7.18
N ALA A 417 -28.84 -6.95 5.92
CA ALA A 417 -29.55 -7.44 4.74
C ALA A 417 -28.60 -8.06 3.72
N GLN A 418 -29.12 -8.95 2.87
CA GLN A 418 -28.33 -9.56 1.81
C GLN A 418 -27.88 -8.48 0.81
N VAL A 419 -26.59 -8.48 0.48
CA VAL A 419 -26.06 -7.60 -0.56
C VAL A 419 -26.30 -8.22 -1.94
N ILE A 420 -27.06 -7.52 -2.79
CA ILE A 420 -27.39 -7.94 -4.16
C ILE A 420 -27.03 -6.83 -5.13
N ASN A 421 -26.11 -7.09 -6.05
CA ASN A 421 -25.65 -6.14 -7.06
C ASN A 421 -25.29 -4.75 -6.47
N GLY A 422 -24.67 -4.74 -5.30
CA GLY A 422 -24.27 -3.52 -4.60
C GLY A 422 -25.39 -2.81 -3.84
N SER A 423 -26.63 -3.31 -3.87
CA SER A 423 -27.74 -2.88 -3.00
C SER A 423 -27.69 -3.62 -1.67
N GLY A 424 -28.02 -2.96 -0.56
CA GLY A 424 -28.00 -3.55 0.79
C GLY A 424 -26.65 -3.44 1.53
N ILE A 425 -25.65 -2.76 0.95
CA ILE A 425 -24.39 -2.47 1.66
C ILE A 425 -24.70 -1.48 2.78
N ALA A 426 -24.58 -1.94 4.02
CA ALA A 426 -24.82 -1.11 5.19
C ALA A 426 -23.91 0.13 5.18
N SER A 427 -24.52 1.29 5.35
CA SER A 427 -23.83 2.54 5.65
C SER A 427 -23.33 2.51 7.09
N GLY A 428 -22.11 3.00 7.31
CA GLY A 428 -21.54 3.08 8.66
C GLY A 428 -20.78 1.82 9.04
N SER A 429 -19.47 1.85 8.79
CA SER A 429 -18.46 2.14 9.82
C SER A 429 -17.08 1.91 9.20
N GLY A 430 -16.12 2.80 9.41
CA GLY A 430 -14.67 2.58 9.17
C GLY A 430 -13.87 2.87 10.44
N GLU A 431 -14.54 2.78 11.59
CA GLU A 431 -14.02 3.16 12.88
C GLU A 431 -12.98 2.15 13.34
N GLU A 432 -11.84 2.64 13.80
CA GLU A 432 -10.83 1.79 14.39
C GLU A 432 -11.29 1.26 15.76
N VAL A 433 -11.32 -0.06 15.87
CA VAL A 433 -11.71 -0.79 17.10
C VAL A 433 -10.51 -0.84 18.03
N PHE A 434 -9.37 -1.25 17.47
CA PHE A 434 -8.07 -1.15 18.11
C PHE A 434 -6.94 -1.14 17.09
N SER A 435 -5.75 -0.78 17.56
CA SER A 435 -4.49 -0.93 16.86
C SER A 435 -3.51 -1.76 17.67
N PHE A 436 -2.70 -2.57 17.01
CA PHE A 436 -1.57 -3.27 17.61
C PHE A 436 -0.24 -2.70 17.08
N VAL A 437 0.68 -2.45 18.00
CA VAL A 437 2.03 -1.95 17.71
C VAL A 437 3.03 -2.91 18.35
N PRO A 438 3.82 -3.64 17.56
CA PRO A 438 4.91 -4.43 18.08
C PRO A 438 5.91 -3.54 18.81
N LYS A 439 6.42 -4.01 19.96
CA LYS A 439 7.44 -3.30 20.73
C LYS A 439 8.69 -2.99 19.90
N GLU A 440 9.03 -3.84 18.93
CA GLU A 440 10.16 -3.59 18.04
C GLU A 440 9.93 -2.39 17.10
N MET A 441 8.68 -2.01 16.81
CA MET A 441 8.38 -0.79 16.07
C MET A 441 8.62 0.45 16.92
N LEU A 442 8.29 0.38 18.22
CA LEU A 442 8.66 1.41 19.19
C LEU A 442 10.19 1.53 19.33
N ALA A 443 10.93 0.43 19.26
CA ALA A 443 12.39 0.48 19.30
C ALA A 443 13.03 1.02 18.00
N LYS A 444 12.56 0.54 16.84
CA LYS A 444 13.23 0.76 15.53
C LYS A 444 12.74 2.01 14.79
N GLN A 445 11.48 2.43 14.96
CA GLN A 445 10.86 3.48 14.13
C GLN A 445 9.83 4.36 14.86
N LYS A 446 9.96 4.55 16.17
CA LYS A 446 9.09 5.42 17.00
C LYS A 446 8.82 6.81 16.43
N LYS A 447 9.77 7.43 15.73
CA LYS A 447 9.59 8.75 15.10
C LYS A 447 8.46 8.74 14.05
N GLY A 448 8.23 7.61 13.38
CA GLY A 448 7.12 7.43 12.44
C GLY A 448 5.73 7.58 13.06
N PHE A 449 5.60 7.53 14.39
CA PHE A 449 4.34 7.77 15.08
C PHE A 449 3.89 9.24 15.05
N PHE A 450 4.76 10.15 14.59
CA PHE A 450 4.51 11.59 14.55
C PHE A 450 4.71 12.17 13.16
N GLU A 451 3.76 12.99 12.73
CA GLU A 451 3.79 13.76 11.48
C GLU A 451 4.96 14.76 11.49
N SER A 452 5.17 15.42 12.62
CA SER A 452 6.23 16.41 12.85
C SER A 452 7.65 15.84 12.87
N MET A 453 7.82 14.53 13.06
CA MET A 453 9.14 13.90 13.19
C MET A 453 9.45 12.87 12.09
N ALA A 454 8.45 12.44 11.31
CA ALA A 454 8.64 11.55 10.17
C ALA A 454 9.24 12.25 8.93
N VAL A 455 9.97 13.35 9.15
CA VAL A 455 10.46 14.30 8.14
C VAL A 455 12.00 14.38 8.06
N GLU A 456 12.73 13.64 8.90
CA GLU A 456 14.20 13.71 8.97
C GLU A 456 14.86 12.61 8.09
N LYS A 457 14.93 12.79 6.77
CA LYS A 457 15.89 12.01 5.96
C LYS A 457 17.31 12.38 6.41
N ALA A 458 18.01 11.43 7.05
CA ALA A 458 19.43 11.57 7.31
C ALA A 458 20.18 11.87 5.99
N SER A 459 21.17 12.75 6.06
CA SER A 459 21.88 13.38 4.93
C SER A 459 22.74 12.42 4.07
N ASP A 460 22.64 11.13 4.31
CA ASP A 460 23.53 10.07 3.86
C ASP A 460 22.75 9.00 3.09
N ASN A 461 22.46 9.28 1.82
CA ASN A 461 22.26 8.38 0.64
C ASN A 461 21.66 6.96 0.80
N ASN A 462 21.04 6.61 1.92
CA ASN A 462 20.32 5.37 2.16
C ASN A 462 18.84 5.71 2.28
N ASP A 463 18.04 4.94 1.56
CA ASP A 463 16.58 5.07 1.46
C ASP A 463 15.94 4.73 2.83
N ASN A 464 15.94 5.71 3.75
CA ASN A 464 15.47 5.57 5.13
C ASN A 464 13.94 5.63 5.24
N PHE A 465 13.22 5.03 4.29
CA PHE A 465 11.76 4.93 4.33
C PHE A 465 11.32 3.95 5.41
N TYR A 466 10.32 4.32 6.21
CA TYR A 466 9.75 3.42 7.21
C TYR A 466 8.84 2.39 6.54
N TYR A 467 9.04 1.11 6.85
CA TYR A 467 8.23 0.01 6.32
C TYR A 467 7.28 -0.62 7.33
N GLY A 468 7.57 -0.48 8.63
CA GLY A 468 6.68 -0.89 9.71
C GLY A 468 6.08 -2.29 9.60
N ILE A 469 4.74 -2.37 9.60
CA ILE A 469 4.00 -3.62 9.44
C ILE A 469 3.23 -3.55 8.13
N ASP A 470 3.93 -3.39 7.00
CA ASP A 470 3.28 -3.32 5.69
C ASP A 470 3.12 -4.70 5.02
N GLY A 471 3.51 -5.79 5.68
CA GLY A 471 3.35 -7.16 5.18
C GLY A 471 1.88 -7.61 5.07
N ALA A 472 1.65 -8.65 4.25
CA ALA A 472 0.34 -9.28 4.13
C ALA A 472 0.06 -10.24 5.30
N TRP A 473 -1.19 -10.22 5.79
CA TRP A 473 -1.67 -11.05 6.90
C TRP A 473 -2.62 -12.15 6.41
N THR A 474 -2.79 -13.19 7.23
CA THR A 474 -3.70 -14.31 6.99
C THR A 474 -4.56 -14.52 8.22
N ALA A 475 -5.86 -14.74 8.02
CA ALA A 475 -6.80 -15.11 9.09
C ALA A 475 -7.12 -16.60 9.05
N HIS A 476 -7.34 -17.19 10.22
CA HIS A 476 -7.93 -18.51 10.38
C HIS A 476 -9.08 -18.41 11.40
N THR A 477 -10.30 -18.61 10.91
CA THR A 477 -11.52 -18.49 11.70
C THR A 477 -12.22 -19.83 11.83
N VAL A 478 -12.63 -20.17 13.06
CA VAL A 478 -13.50 -21.31 13.34
C VAL A 478 -14.73 -20.77 14.06
N TYR A 479 -15.90 -21.08 13.49
CA TYR A 479 -17.20 -20.63 14.00
C TYR A 479 -17.90 -21.75 14.78
N GLU A 480 -18.69 -21.34 15.77
CA GLU A 480 -19.70 -22.18 16.40
C GLU A 480 -21.11 -21.74 15.94
N PRO A 481 -22.11 -22.66 15.92
CA PRO A 481 -23.50 -22.29 15.68
C PRO A 481 -24.03 -21.24 16.66
N ASN A 482 -24.89 -20.36 16.17
CA ASN A 482 -25.65 -19.39 16.95
C ASN A 482 -27.04 -19.19 16.35
N PHE A 483 -28.03 -18.87 17.18
CA PHE A 483 -29.39 -18.54 16.74
C PHE A 483 -29.64 -17.05 16.96
N TYR A 484 -30.35 -16.42 16.04
CA TYR A 484 -30.67 -14.99 16.05
C TYR A 484 -32.17 -14.78 15.96
N ASP A 485 -32.71 -13.86 16.76
CA ASP A 485 -34.06 -13.36 16.56
C ASP A 485 -34.07 -12.45 15.33
N ALA A 486 -34.83 -12.83 14.30
CA ALA A 486 -35.01 -12.06 13.08
C ALA A 486 -36.48 -11.68 12.90
N GLU A 487 -36.75 -10.43 12.53
CA GLU A 487 -38.10 -10.02 12.19
C GLU A 487 -38.37 -10.31 10.71
N VAL A 488 -39.29 -11.22 10.43
CA VAL A 488 -39.73 -11.60 9.08
C VAL A 488 -41.24 -11.43 9.01
N ASP A 489 -41.72 -10.57 8.10
CA ASP A 489 -43.14 -10.23 7.94
C ASP A 489 -43.86 -9.80 9.25
N GLY A 490 -43.16 -9.03 10.10
CA GLY A 490 -43.68 -8.54 11.39
C GLY A 490 -43.77 -9.61 12.48
N LYS A 491 -43.10 -10.76 12.31
CA LYS A 491 -42.96 -11.81 13.33
C LYS A 491 -41.50 -12.05 13.65
N VAL A 492 -41.20 -12.25 14.93
CA VAL A 492 -39.88 -12.73 15.37
C VAL A 492 -39.78 -14.22 15.06
N VAL A 493 -38.80 -14.59 14.24
CA VAL A 493 -38.44 -15.96 13.91
C VAL A 493 -36.98 -16.21 14.29
N GLU A 494 -36.69 -17.41 14.76
CA GLU A 494 -35.32 -17.82 15.06
C GLU A 494 -34.58 -18.17 13.74
N ARG A 495 -33.39 -17.60 13.56
CA ARG A 495 -32.57 -17.73 12.35
C ARG A 495 -31.22 -18.36 12.71
N ASP A 496 -30.86 -19.40 11.96
CA ASP A 496 -29.57 -20.06 12.09
C ASP A 496 -28.42 -19.17 11.61
N GLY A 497 -27.35 -19.12 12.39
CA GLY A 497 -26.11 -18.53 11.95
C GLY A 497 -24.91 -18.97 12.77
N LEU A 498 -23.86 -18.17 12.67
CA LEU A 498 -22.50 -18.55 13.06
C LEU A 498 -21.86 -17.41 13.81
N GLN A 499 -21.11 -17.75 14.85
CA GLN A 499 -20.35 -16.78 15.61
C GLN A 499 -19.01 -17.35 16.08
N VAL A 500 -18.04 -16.47 16.21
CA VAL A 500 -16.86 -16.71 17.03
C VAL A 500 -17.22 -16.35 18.46
N LYS A 501 -17.04 -17.28 19.40
CA LYS A 501 -17.21 -17.00 20.82
C LYS A 501 -15.86 -16.62 21.41
N ALA A 502 -15.81 -15.49 22.11
CA ALA A 502 -14.61 -14.93 22.73
C ALA A 502 -13.80 -15.96 23.56
N ASP A 503 -14.50 -16.76 24.37
CA ASP A 503 -13.93 -17.79 25.24
C ASP A 503 -14.29 -19.21 24.80
N GLY A 504 -14.69 -19.39 23.53
CA GLY A 504 -15.03 -20.70 22.99
C GLY A 504 -13.81 -21.61 22.88
N LYS A 505 -13.92 -22.85 23.35
CA LYS A 505 -12.86 -23.86 23.20
C LYS A 505 -12.72 -24.36 21.75
N ASN A 506 -13.81 -24.29 20.98
CA ASN A 506 -13.90 -24.80 19.62
C ASN A 506 -14.17 -23.70 18.59
N SER A 507 -14.09 -22.41 18.98
CA SER A 507 -14.24 -21.27 18.08
C SER A 507 -13.11 -20.29 18.28
N HIS A 508 -12.64 -19.67 17.19
CA HIS A 508 -11.62 -18.65 17.28
C HIS A 508 -11.52 -17.77 16.04
N GLN A 509 -10.94 -16.59 16.22
CA GLN A 509 -10.48 -15.72 15.15
C GLN A 509 -8.98 -15.45 15.33
N TYR A 510 -8.12 -16.24 14.67
CA TYR A 510 -6.67 -16.06 14.73
C TYR A 510 -6.17 -15.33 13.49
N VAL A 511 -5.13 -14.51 13.65
CA VAL A 511 -4.47 -13.79 12.55
C VAL A 511 -2.96 -13.90 12.66
N TYR A 512 -2.30 -14.01 11.52
CA TYR A 512 -0.86 -14.28 11.40
C TYR A 512 -0.24 -13.35 10.36
N GLY A 513 0.91 -12.76 10.65
CA GLY A 513 1.56 -11.86 9.71
C GLY A 513 3.00 -11.52 10.07
N GLY A 514 3.69 -10.99 9.07
CA GLY A 514 5.06 -10.49 9.17
C GLY A 514 5.15 -8.98 9.04
N LEU A 515 6.35 -8.48 9.21
CA LEU A 515 6.74 -7.07 9.08
C LEU A 515 7.27 -6.71 7.69
N ARG A 516 7.53 -7.70 6.84
CA ARG A 516 8.14 -7.53 5.52
C ARG A 516 9.46 -6.76 5.63
N MET A 517 9.60 -5.56 5.06
CA MET A 517 10.83 -4.77 5.17
C MET A 517 11.04 -4.14 6.55
N GLY A 518 9.99 -4.05 7.38
CA GLY A 518 10.11 -3.55 8.75
C GLY A 518 10.83 -4.51 9.71
N GLY A 519 10.99 -5.80 9.35
CA GLY A 519 11.71 -6.75 10.19
C GLY A 519 11.56 -8.22 9.83
N ARG A 520 12.20 -9.07 10.63
CA ARG A 520 12.30 -10.52 10.40
C ARG A 520 11.23 -11.31 11.17
N SER A 521 10.53 -10.66 12.09
CA SER A 521 9.55 -11.29 12.98
C SER A 521 8.26 -11.70 12.28
N TYR A 522 7.64 -12.75 12.82
CA TYR A 522 6.22 -13.07 12.60
C TYR A 522 5.44 -13.00 13.90
N TYR A 523 4.19 -12.55 13.82
CA TYR A 523 3.27 -12.41 14.94
C TYR A 523 2.00 -13.20 14.69
N ALA A 524 1.44 -13.77 15.76
CA ALA A 524 0.11 -14.35 15.77
C ALA A 524 -0.73 -13.71 16.88
N LEU A 525 -1.94 -13.26 16.54
CA LEU A 525 -2.89 -12.65 17.48
C LEU A 525 -4.18 -13.46 17.53
N ASN A 526 -4.74 -13.59 18.74
CA ASN A 526 -6.08 -14.09 18.97
C ASN A 526 -7.03 -12.89 19.10
N LEU A 527 -7.93 -12.77 18.12
CA LEU A 527 -8.92 -11.71 18.00
C LEU A 527 -10.34 -12.22 18.24
N SER A 528 -10.51 -13.35 18.94
CA SER A 528 -11.84 -13.90 19.25
C SER A 528 -12.66 -12.94 20.12
N ASP A 529 -11.99 -12.17 20.98
CA ASP A 529 -12.54 -10.98 21.64
C ASP A 529 -11.89 -9.72 21.04
N MET A 530 -12.66 -8.97 20.23
CA MET A 530 -12.18 -7.74 19.59
C MET A 530 -11.89 -6.60 20.59
N SER A 531 -12.39 -6.69 21.82
CA SER A 531 -12.11 -5.71 22.89
C SER A 531 -10.86 -6.05 23.71
N LYS A 532 -10.44 -7.31 23.69
CA LYS A 532 -9.29 -7.84 24.45
C LYS A 532 -8.41 -8.73 23.56
N PRO A 533 -7.77 -8.17 22.52
CA PRO A 533 -6.87 -8.92 21.66
C PRO A 533 -5.69 -9.49 22.46
N LYS A 534 -5.25 -10.70 22.13
CA LYS A 534 -4.15 -11.39 22.82
C LYS A 534 -3.03 -11.74 21.83
N LEU A 535 -1.78 -11.64 22.27
CA LEU A 535 -0.65 -12.21 21.56
C LEU A 535 -0.66 -13.72 21.76
N MET A 536 -0.73 -14.48 20.67
CA MET A 536 -0.58 -15.93 20.73
C MET A 536 0.89 -16.31 20.81
N PHE A 537 1.68 -15.79 19.88
CA PHE A 537 3.13 -15.96 19.88
C PHE A 537 3.82 -14.88 19.04
N HIS A 538 5.13 -14.72 19.28
CA HIS A 538 6.05 -13.92 18.48
C HIS A 538 7.26 -14.80 18.10
N ILE A 539 7.50 -14.97 16.80
CA ILE A 539 8.71 -15.60 16.28
C ILE A 539 9.73 -14.49 16.05
N ASP A 540 10.87 -14.56 16.74
CA ASP A 540 11.92 -13.55 16.73
C ASP A 540 13.26 -14.09 16.20
N PRO A 541 13.51 -13.97 14.88
CA PRO A 541 14.81 -14.31 14.30
C PRO A 541 15.99 -13.42 14.70
N ASP A 542 15.74 -12.22 15.24
CA ASP A 542 16.80 -11.30 15.68
C ASP A 542 17.38 -11.74 17.03
N SER A 543 16.58 -12.41 17.85
CA SER A 543 17.04 -13.03 19.11
C SER A 543 17.77 -14.37 18.92
N ALA A 544 17.79 -14.95 17.71
CA ALA A 544 18.43 -16.23 17.43
C ALA A 544 19.86 -16.07 16.88
N THR A 545 20.86 -16.56 17.62
CA THR A 545 22.28 -16.51 17.20
C THR A 545 22.73 -17.73 16.39
N SER A 546 22.01 -18.85 16.47
CA SER A 546 22.26 -20.09 15.74
C SER A 546 20.95 -20.86 15.47
N GLY A 547 21.04 -21.98 14.75
CA GLY A 547 19.88 -22.82 14.43
C GLY A 547 18.94 -22.23 13.38
N ALA A 548 17.83 -22.93 13.14
CA ALA A 548 16.90 -22.66 12.04
C ALA A 548 16.43 -21.19 11.94
N LEU A 549 16.07 -20.57 13.08
CA LEU A 549 15.56 -19.20 13.12
C LEU A 549 16.62 -18.17 12.72
N SER A 550 17.89 -18.42 13.01
CA SER A 550 18.97 -17.48 12.67
C SER A 550 19.17 -17.33 11.14
N TYR A 551 18.65 -18.28 10.35
CA TYR A 551 18.65 -18.23 8.88
C TYR A 551 17.44 -17.53 8.28
N MET A 552 16.39 -17.19 9.04
CA MET A 552 15.22 -16.48 8.48
C MET A 552 15.60 -15.06 8.03
N GLY A 553 15.07 -14.62 6.90
CA GLY A 553 15.24 -13.26 6.38
C GLY A 553 14.12 -12.32 6.85
N GLN A 554 14.03 -11.16 6.23
CA GLN A 554 12.88 -10.27 6.36
C GLN A 554 11.59 -11.01 6.00
N SER A 555 10.52 -10.76 6.76
CA SER A 555 9.29 -11.56 6.76
C SER A 555 8.35 -11.25 5.58
N TRP A 556 8.85 -11.45 4.36
CA TRP A 556 8.13 -11.18 3.11
C TRP A 556 7.09 -12.25 2.75
N SER A 557 7.33 -13.51 3.13
CA SER A 557 6.41 -14.60 2.83
C SER A 557 5.11 -14.44 3.62
N LYS A 558 4.00 -14.16 2.94
CA LYS A 558 2.68 -14.21 3.55
C LYS A 558 2.45 -15.59 4.20
N PRO A 559 2.05 -15.69 5.48
CA PRO A 559 1.79 -16.98 6.11
C PRO A 559 0.68 -17.78 5.44
N THR A 560 0.91 -19.07 5.19
CA THR A 560 -0.14 -20.03 4.84
C THR A 560 -0.52 -20.83 6.07
N VAL A 561 -1.78 -20.77 6.48
CA VAL A 561 -2.29 -21.50 7.65
C VAL A 561 -3.12 -22.69 7.17
N ALA A 562 -2.72 -23.89 7.55
CA ALA A 562 -3.38 -25.12 7.11
C ALA A 562 -3.20 -26.26 8.12
N TYR A 563 -4.02 -27.31 8.02
CA TYR A 563 -3.85 -28.50 8.85
C TYR A 563 -2.85 -29.47 8.21
N ILE A 564 -2.03 -30.10 9.04
CA ILE A 564 -1.07 -31.14 8.67
C ILE A 564 -1.23 -32.37 9.57
N LYS A 565 -0.70 -33.51 9.13
CA LYS A 565 -0.55 -34.70 9.97
C LYS A 565 0.77 -34.65 10.74
N TRP A 566 0.72 -34.19 11.99
CA TRP A 566 1.90 -34.09 12.85
C TRP A 566 1.82 -35.08 14.02
N ASN A 567 2.80 -36.00 14.12
CA ASN A 567 2.86 -37.05 15.15
C ASN A 567 1.55 -37.83 15.31
N GLY A 568 0.93 -38.24 14.20
CA GLY A 568 -0.35 -38.93 14.21
C GLY A 568 -1.58 -38.06 14.46
N GLN A 569 -1.41 -36.77 14.80
CA GLN A 569 -2.50 -35.85 15.12
C GLN A 569 -2.73 -34.84 14.00
N ARG A 570 -3.99 -34.38 13.88
CA ARG A 570 -4.32 -33.22 13.06
C ARG A 570 -3.81 -31.98 13.77
N LYS A 571 -2.90 -31.24 13.15
CA LYS A 571 -2.26 -30.06 13.75
C LYS A 571 -2.41 -28.85 12.84
N LEU A 572 -2.90 -27.74 13.40
CA LEU A 572 -2.91 -26.47 12.69
C LEU A 572 -1.48 -25.92 12.63
N ALA A 573 -1.01 -25.62 11.43
CA ALA A 573 0.34 -25.15 11.19
C ALA A 573 0.36 -23.85 10.39
N MET A 574 1.34 -23.00 10.74
CA MET A 574 1.71 -21.80 10.01
C MET A 574 2.94 -22.11 9.16
N ILE A 575 2.80 -22.01 7.85
CA ILE A 575 3.82 -22.36 6.86
C ILE A 575 4.31 -21.10 6.16
N VAL A 576 5.62 -20.87 6.15
CA VAL A 576 6.25 -19.68 5.54
C VAL A 576 7.50 -20.06 4.76
N GLY A 577 7.77 -19.29 3.69
CA GLY A 577 9.10 -19.20 3.11
C GLY A 577 10.06 -18.49 4.06
N GLY A 578 11.35 -18.73 3.89
CA GLY A 578 12.37 -18.24 4.80
C GLY A 578 12.51 -16.73 4.83
N GLY A 579 11.99 -16.02 3.82
CA GLY A 579 11.97 -14.57 3.76
C GLY A 579 13.02 -14.00 2.80
N TYR A 580 13.28 -12.71 2.94
CA TYR A 580 14.08 -11.90 2.02
C TYR A 580 15.40 -11.43 2.65
N ASP A 581 16.46 -11.39 1.87
CA ASP A 581 17.75 -10.79 2.25
C ASP A 581 17.96 -9.50 1.46
N MET A 582 18.37 -8.43 2.14
CA MET A 582 18.58 -7.13 1.51
C MET A 582 19.69 -7.13 0.44
N LYS A 583 20.53 -8.18 0.37
CA LYS A 583 21.47 -8.34 -0.75
C LYS A 583 20.79 -8.33 -2.13
N TYR A 584 19.52 -8.72 -2.21
CA TYR A 584 18.74 -8.70 -3.46
C TYR A 584 18.21 -7.29 -3.84
N GLU A 585 18.40 -6.28 -2.97
CA GLU A 585 18.24 -4.86 -3.35
C GLU A 585 19.31 -4.42 -4.35
N ASP A 586 20.43 -5.15 -4.43
CA ASP A 586 21.30 -5.08 -5.61
C ASP A 586 20.70 -5.98 -6.72
N PRO A 587 20.16 -5.39 -7.80
CA PRO A 587 19.61 -6.15 -8.93
C PRO A 587 20.65 -6.98 -9.69
N THR A 588 21.95 -6.71 -9.49
CA THR A 588 23.03 -7.52 -10.08
C THR A 588 23.40 -8.73 -9.22
N PHE A 589 22.93 -8.78 -7.97
CA PHE A 589 23.23 -9.86 -7.05
C PHE A 589 22.65 -11.19 -7.55
N THR A 590 23.50 -12.22 -7.46
CA THR A 590 23.14 -13.61 -7.68
C THR A 590 23.80 -14.45 -6.59
N ASN A 591 23.14 -15.53 -6.16
CA ASN A 591 23.73 -16.46 -5.21
C ASN A 591 23.79 -17.87 -5.80
N SER A 592 24.84 -18.60 -5.46
CA SER A 592 25.08 -19.98 -5.89
C SER A 592 25.55 -20.88 -4.75
N SER A 593 25.71 -20.36 -3.53
CA SER A 593 26.31 -21.09 -2.41
C SER A 593 25.45 -21.00 -1.15
N SER A 594 25.46 -22.08 -0.35
CA SER A 594 24.76 -22.13 0.94
C SER A 594 25.36 -21.14 1.95
N GLY A 595 24.53 -20.65 2.87
CA GLY A 595 24.96 -19.80 4.00
C GLY A 595 25.27 -18.33 3.66
N ASN A 596 25.32 -17.98 2.37
CA ASN A 596 25.63 -16.62 1.91
C ASN A 596 24.46 -15.63 2.05
N VAL A 597 23.22 -16.11 2.12
CA VAL A 597 22.02 -15.28 2.22
C VAL A 597 21.14 -15.77 3.36
N LYS A 598 20.33 -14.87 3.90
CA LYS A 598 19.21 -15.19 4.77
C LYS A 598 17.97 -15.54 3.95
N GLY A 599 17.02 -16.19 4.60
CA GLY A 599 15.71 -16.53 4.07
C GLY A 599 15.68 -17.71 3.09
N ASN A 600 16.74 -18.50 3.01
CA ASN A 600 16.80 -19.69 2.16
C ASN A 600 16.24 -20.93 2.87
N GLY A 601 14.92 -20.96 3.11
CA GLY A 601 14.29 -22.09 3.76
C GLY A 601 12.77 -22.14 3.61
N ILE A 602 12.18 -23.26 4.03
CA ILE A 602 10.73 -23.41 4.23
C ILE A 602 10.54 -23.80 5.68
N TYR A 603 9.63 -23.14 6.39
CA TYR A 603 9.41 -23.33 7.82
C TYR A 603 7.95 -23.65 8.10
N ILE A 604 7.72 -24.63 8.97
CA ILE A 604 6.41 -25.04 9.46
C ILE A 604 6.42 -24.85 10.98
N PHE A 605 5.58 -23.95 11.46
CA PHE A 605 5.38 -23.66 12.87
C PHE A 605 4.03 -24.19 13.34
N ASP A 606 3.94 -24.53 14.62
CA ASP A 606 2.68 -24.74 15.31
C ASP A 606 1.90 -23.42 15.33
N ALA A 607 0.70 -23.41 14.75
CA ALA A 607 -0.10 -22.20 14.62
C ALA A 607 -0.76 -21.75 15.94
N GLU A 608 -0.62 -22.49 17.03
CA GLU A 608 -1.18 -22.12 18.34
C GLU A 608 -0.13 -21.48 19.26
N ASN A 609 1.14 -21.88 19.14
CA ASN A 609 2.20 -21.46 20.08
C ASN A 609 3.52 -21.04 19.40
N GLY A 610 3.62 -21.11 18.07
CA GLY A 610 4.79 -20.64 17.32
C GLY A 610 6.01 -21.56 17.38
N LYS A 611 5.90 -22.75 17.97
CA LYS A 611 7.00 -23.72 18.02
C LYS A 611 7.33 -24.24 16.62
N LEU A 612 8.62 -24.30 16.28
CA LEU A 612 9.07 -24.88 15.02
C LEU A 612 8.79 -26.39 15.00
N LEU A 613 8.01 -26.84 14.02
CA LEU A 613 7.70 -28.26 13.77
C LEU A 613 8.65 -28.85 12.73
N TRP A 614 8.88 -28.15 11.62
CA TRP A 614 9.80 -28.59 10.57
C TRP A 614 10.45 -27.42 9.86
N TRP A 615 11.68 -27.60 9.36
CA TRP A 615 12.24 -26.71 8.35
C TRP A 615 13.07 -27.46 7.31
N GLY A 616 13.08 -26.91 6.09
CA GLY A 616 13.93 -27.36 4.99
C GLY A 616 14.84 -26.24 4.52
N SER A 617 16.12 -26.52 4.28
CA SER A 617 17.11 -25.53 3.81
C SER A 617 18.38 -26.24 3.32
N SER A 618 19.22 -25.55 2.56
CA SER A 618 20.59 -26.03 2.32
C SER A 618 21.46 -26.05 3.59
N ASN A 619 21.07 -25.28 4.63
CA ASN A 619 21.76 -25.20 5.92
C ASN A 619 21.23 -26.20 6.98
N ALA A 620 20.23 -27.01 6.65
CA ALA A 620 19.62 -27.96 7.58
C ALA A 620 20.49 -29.21 7.80
N GLY A 621 20.38 -29.82 8.98
CA GLY A 621 21.23 -30.93 9.42
C GLY A 621 20.82 -32.34 8.97
N ASN A 622 19.67 -32.51 8.29
CA ASN A 622 19.02 -33.81 8.05
C ASN A 622 18.79 -34.58 9.37
N GLN A 623 17.88 -34.08 10.19
CA GLN A 623 17.56 -34.67 11.48
C GLN A 623 16.07 -34.97 11.57
N ASP A 624 15.73 -36.20 11.93
CA ASP A 624 14.36 -36.51 12.32
C ASP A 624 14.10 -35.85 13.69
N GLY A 625 13.05 -35.02 13.76
CA GLY A 625 12.78 -34.15 14.90
C GLY A 625 12.38 -34.91 16.16
N THR A 626 12.42 -34.24 17.30
CA THR A 626 12.02 -34.79 18.61
C THR A 626 10.67 -34.22 19.03
N ALA A 627 10.09 -34.69 20.14
CA ALA A 627 8.88 -34.08 20.68
C ALA A 627 9.07 -32.59 21.04
N THR A 628 10.31 -32.12 21.24
CA THR A 628 10.67 -30.77 21.67
C THR A 628 11.38 -29.94 20.60
N GLY A 629 12.04 -30.54 19.61
CA GLY A 629 12.74 -29.87 18.51
C GLY A 629 12.18 -30.23 17.13
N GLY A 630 12.26 -29.30 16.18
CA GLY A 630 11.71 -29.49 14.84
C GLY A 630 12.47 -30.54 14.01
N VAL A 631 11.78 -31.16 13.06
CA VAL A 631 12.38 -32.02 12.02
C VAL A 631 13.13 -31.13 11.02
N GLU A 632 14.30 -31.54 10.56
CA GLU A 632 15.11 -30.78 9.61
C GLU A 632 15.42 -31.58 8.35
N THR A 633 15.21 -30.99 7.18
CA THR A 633 15.54 -31.63 5.90
C THR A 633 16.50 -30.77 5.08
N LYS A 634 17.67 -31.33 4.77
CA LYS A 634 18.67 -30.69 3.93
C LYS A 634 18.25 -30.74 2.46
N ILE A 635 18.19 -29.57 1.84
CA ILE A 635 17.88 -29.39 0.42
C ILE A 635 19.04 -28.60 -0.18
N ASP A 636 20.06 -29.31 -0.69
CA ASP A 636 21.36 -28.70 -1.05
C ASP A 636 21.26 -27.51 -1.99
N SER A 637 20.29 -27.50 -2.91
CA SER A 637 20.11 -26.41 -3.87
C SER A 637 19.24 -25.25 -3.39
N MET A 638 18.68 -25.31 -2.17
CA MET A 638 17.89 -24.24 -1.56
C MET A 638 18.79 -23.14 -0.97
N VAL A 639 19.51 -22.46 -1.85
CA VAL A 639 20.54 -21.46 -1.49
C VAL A 639 20.06 -20.02 -1.64
N ASN A 640 18.91 -19.75 -2.25
CA ASN A 640 18.40 -18.39 -2.44
C ASN A 640 17.27 -18.07 -1.47
N SER A 641 17.07 -16.78 -1.20
CA SER A 641 15.94 -16.30 -0.40
C SER A 641 14.60 -16.73 -1.00
N ILE A 642 13.65 -17.06 -0.12
CA ILE A 642 12.30 -17.50 -0.45
C ILE A 642 11.31 -16.49 0.14
N PRO A 643 11.07 -15.36 -0.55
CA PRO A 643 10.08 -14.36 -0.12
C PRO A 643 8.65 -14.73 -0.53
N SER A 644 8.47 -15.70 -1.44
CA SER A 644 7.15 -16.11 -1.91
C SER A 644 6.36 -16.85 -0.83
N ARG A 645 5.03 -16.68 -0.87
CA ARG A 645 4.13 -17.50 -0.04
C ARG A 645 4.20 -18.96 -0.50
N VAL A 646 4.24 -19.87 0.47
CA VAL A 646 4.22 -21.32 0.22
C VAL A 646 2.81 -21.74 -0.21
N LYS A 647 2.69 -22.36 -1.38
CA LYS A 647 1.44 -22.93 -1.88
C LYS A 647 1.25 -24.33 -1.28
N THR A 648 0.21 -24.51 -0.49
CA THR A 648 -0.22 -25.81 0.03
C THR A 648 -1.22 -26.47 -0.90
N VAL A 649 -1.22 -27.80 -0.94
CA VAL A 649 -2.16 -28.62 -1.70
C VAL A 649 -2.61 -29.77 -0.81
N ASP A 650 -3.92 -29.86 -0.63
CA ASP A 650 -4.64 -31.06 -0.17
C ASP A 650 -5.20 -31.72 -1.43
N ARG A 651 -4.74 -32.93 -1.72
CA ARG A 651 -4.98 -33.60 -3.00
C ARG A 651 -6.14 -34.58 -2.93
N ASP A 652 -6.38 -35.20 -1.79
CA ASP A 652 -7.44 -36.18 -1.61
C ASP A 652 -8.68 -35.63 -0.88
N GLY A 653 -8.60 -34.37 -0.41
CA GLY A 653 -9.72 -33.65 0.17
C GLY A 653 -10.02 -34.05 1.61
N ASP A 654 -9.06 -34.64 2.33
CA ASP A 654 -9.22 -35.03 3.73
C ASP A 654 -9.06 -33.85 4.73
N GLY A 655 -8.72 -32.67 4.22
CA GLY A 655 -8.50 -31.45 4.99
C GLY A 655 -7.08 -31.31 5.54
N LEU A 656 -6.14 -32.17 5.14
CA LEU A 656 -4.73 -32.12 5.49
C LEU A 656 -3.88 -31.78 4.26
N VAL A 657 -2.79 -31.03 4.48
CA VAL A 657 -1.87 -30.71 3.40
C VAL A 657 -0.98 -31.90 3.08
N ASP A 658 -0.90 -32.24 1.80
CA ASP A 658 -0.01 -33.27 1.24
C ASP A 658 1.25 -32.66 0.64
N HIS A 659 1.11 -31.55 -0.09
CA HIS A 659 2.21 -30.99 -0.88
C HIS A 659 2.41 -29.51 -0.62
N LEU A 660 3.68 -29.11 -0.63
CA LEU A 660 4.10 -27.71 -0.63
C LEU A 660 4.84 -27.40 -1.93
N TYR A 661 4.52 -26.27 -2.54
CA TYR A 661 5.27 -25.70 -3.67
C TYR A 661 5.68 -24.27 -3.36
N VAL A 662 6.92 -23.92 -3.68
CA VAL A 662 7.44 -22.55 -3.45
C VAL A 662 8.53 -22.19 -4.44
N GLY A 663 8.55 -20.93 -4.90
CA GLY A 663 9.60 -20.39 -5.76
C GLY A 663 10.60 -19.52 -4.99
N ASP A 664 11.86 -19.52 -5.41
CA ASP A 664 12.92 -18.70 -4.82
C ASP A 664 13.40 -17.57 -5.74
N LEU A 665 14.25 -16.68 -5.21
CA LEU A 665 14.90 -15.61 -6.00
C LEU A 665 16.04 -16.11 -6.92
N GLY A 666 16.31 -17.42 -6.91
CA GLY A 666 17.24 -18.10 -7.80
C GLY A 666 16.58 -18.67 -9.05
N GLY A 667 15.27 -18.50 -9.22
CA GLY A 667 14.50 -19.08 -10.32
C GLY A 667 14.20 -20.57 -10.15
N LYS A 668 14.33 -21.09 -8.93
CA LYS A 668 14.04 -22.48 -8.61
C LYS A 668 12.65 -22.62 -8.01
N VAL A 669 12.04 -23.76 -8.26
CA VAL A 669 10.78 -24.18 -7.62
C VAL A 669 11.07 -25.44 -6.82
N PHE A 670 10.68 -25.45 -5.56
CA PHE A 670 10.82 -26.59 -4.67
C PHE A 670 9.48 -27.24 -4.42
N ARG A 671 9.51 -28.57 -4.27
CA ARG A 671 8.37 -29.38 -3.86
C ARG A 671 8.71 -30.14 -2.58
N VAL A 672 7.78 -30.15 -1.64
CA VAL A 672 7.85 -30.95 -0.42
C VAL A 672 6.61 -31.82 -0.34
N ASP A 673 6.79 -33.12 -0.15
CA ASP A 673 5.73 -34.10 0.07
C ASP A 673 5.68 -34.45 1.56
N LEU A 674 4.59 -34.07 2.22
CA LEU A 674 4.30 -34.45 3.60
C LEU A 674 3.79 -35.89 3.64
N ASN A 675 4.06 -36.58 4.73
CA ASN A 675 3.63 -37.96 4.92
C ASN A 675 2.22 -38.01 5.56
N PRO A 676 1.17 -38.41 4.81
CA PRO A 676 -0.18 -38.50 5.37
C PRO A 676 -0.32 -39.63 6.41
N SER A 677 0.62 -40.59 6.41
CA SER A 677 0.68 -41.71 7.36
C SER A 677 1.62 -41.48 8.53
N HIS A 678 2.14 -40.25 8.74
CA HIS A 678 3.04 -39.94 9.83
C HIS A 678 2.42 -40.24 11.22
N LYS A 679 3.12 -41.01 12.04
CA LYS A 679 2.71 -41.42 13.40
C LYS A 679 3.70 -40.88 14.44
N ALA A 680 3.26 -40.79 15.69
CA ALA A 680 4.16 -40.42 16.79
C ALA A 680 5.25 -41.49 16.97
N ASN A 681 6.51 -41.06 17.13
CA ASN A 681 7.67 -41.91 17.40
C ASN A 681 7.97 -42.97 16.32
N ASP A 682 7.49 -42.75 15.09
CA ASP A 682 7.71 -43.67 13.98
C ASP A 682 9.01 -43.32 13.25
N VAL A 683 10.07 -44.07 13.55
CA VAL A 683 11.40 -43.91 12.93
C VAL A 683 11.44 -44.35 11.47
N ASP A 684 10.47 -45.17 11.04
CA ASP A 684 10.40 -45.71 9.68
C ASP A 684 9.55 -44.81 8.76
N ASN A 685 8.62 -44.03 9.32
CA ASN A 685 7.76 -43.09 8.59
C ASN A 685 8.09 -41.62 8.90
N LYS A 686 9.03 -41.06 8.15
CA LYS A 686 9.39 -39.63 8.24
C LYS A 686 8.20 -38.71 8.01
N PHE A 687 8.18 -37.56 8.69
CA PHE A 687 7.18 -36.51 8.47
C PHE A 687 7.19 -35.97 7.03
N VAL A 688 8.36 -35.90 6.40
CA VAL A 688 8.54 -35.49 5.01
C VAL A 688 9.04 -36.68 4.19
N LEU A 689 8.30 -37.04 3.15
CA LEU A 689 8.63 -38.14 2.23
C LEU A 689 9.70 -37.69 1.23
N ASN A 690 9.51 -36.53 0.61
CA ASN A 690 10.44 -35.94 -0.34
C ASN A 690 10.53 -34.43 -0.10
N ALA A 691 11.73 -33.85 -0.21
CA ALA A 691 11.92 -32.41 -0.34
C ALA A 691 13.05 -32.15 -1.35
N PHE A 692 12.76 -31.49 -2.46
CA PHE A 692 13.70 -31.39 -3.57
C PHE A 692 13.43 -30.21 -4.50
N GLU A 693 14.43 -29.88 -5.32
CA GLU A 693 14.30 -28.97 -6.46
C GLU A 693 13.47 -29.61 -7.57
N PHE A 694 12.23 -29.14 -7.68
CA PHE A 694 11.28 -29.58 -8.69
C PHE A 694 11.59 -28.97 -10.06
N ALA A 695 11.91 -27.68 -10.11
CA ALA A 695 12.24 -26.99 -11.36
C ALA A 695 13.35 -25.94 -11.20
N ASP A 696 14.06 -25.66 -12.28
CA ASP A 696 15.02 -24.57 -12.45
C ASP A 696 14.73 -23.81 -13.74
N ALA A 697 14.25 -22.59 -13.58
CA ALA A 697 13.91 -21.68 -14.67
C ALA A 697 15.10 -20.84 -15.15
N LYS A 698 16.27 -20.95 -14.51
CA LYS A 698 17.47 -20.25 -14.96
C LYS A 698 17.89 -20.76 -16.35
N GLU A 699 17.99 -19.83 -17.29
CA GLU A 699 18.43 -20.15 -18.63
C GLU A 699 19.94 -20.47 -18.67
N ALA A 700 20.30 -21.54 -19.39
CA ALA A 700 21.69 -21.96 -19.53
C ALA A 700 22.53 -20.84 -20.17
N GLY A 701 23.72 -20.58 -19.59
CA GLY A 701 24.62 -19.52 -20.07
C GLY A 701 24.22 -18.09 -19.69
N LYS A 702 23.10 -17.89 -18.97
CA LYS A 702 22.73 -16.60 -18.39
C LYS A 702 23.18 -16.51 -16.94
N ASN A 703 23.75 -15.37 -16.56
CA ASN A 703 24.25 -15.16 -15.19
C ASN A 703 23.10 -14.97 -14.19
N HIS A 704 22.02 -14.31 -14.60
CA HIS A 704 20.92 -13.92 -13.72
C HIS A 704 19.73 -14.85 -13.94
N PRO A 705 19.08 -15.32 -12.86
CA PRO A 705 17.86 -16.10 -12.96
C PRO A 705 16.61 -15.21 -13.01
N PRO A 706 15.49 -15.71 -13.55
CA PRO A 706 14.17 -15.13 -13.27
C PRO A 706 13.88 -15.23 -11.76
N ARG A 707 13.36 -14.16 -11.14
CA ARG A 707 13.08 -14.13 -9.69
C ARG A 707 11.61 -14.39 -9.40
N PHE A 708 11.30 -15.29 -8.47
CA PHE A 708 9.92 -15.55 -8.03
C PHE A 708 9.63 -14.92 -6.66
N TYR A 709 8.77 -13.89 -6.66
CA TYR A 709 8.27 -13.25 -5.42
C TYR A 709 6.88 -13.74 -5.01
N GLU A 710 6.13 -14.34 -5.94
CA GLU A 710 4.72 -14.66 -5.77
C GLU A 710 4.47 -16.17 -5.68
N ALA A 711 3.38 -16.57 -5.04
CA ALA A 711 3.04 -17.98 -4.88
C ALA A 711 2.70 -18.65 -6.23
N PRO A 712 3.01 -19.95 -6.40
CA PRO A 712 2.55 -20.72 -7.54
C PRO A 712 1.02 -20.84 -7.63
N THR A 713 0.49 -20.74 -8.85
CA THR A 713 -0.89 -21.12 -9.19
C THR A 713 -0.92 -22.61 -9.51
N PHE A 714 -1.68 -23.37 -8.74
CA PHE A 714 -1.79 -24.83 -8.88
C PHE A 714 -3.12 -25.19 -9.55
N THR A 715 -3.06 -25.99 -10.61
CA THR A 715 -4.26 -26.50 -11.30
C THR A 715 -4.09 -27.96 -11.68
N ILE A 716 -5.20 -28.73 -11.70
CA ILE A 716 -5.20 -30.15 -12.07
C ILE A 716 -5.83 -30.32 -13.44
N HIS A 717 -5.20 -31.15 -14.27
CA HIS A 717 -5.62 -31.45 -15.64
C HIS A 717 -5.56 -32.94 -15.90
N THR A 718 -6.21 -33.36 -16.97
CA THR A 718 -6.21 -34.75 -17.44
C THR A 718 -5.66 -34.76 -18.86
N ASP A 719 -4.68 -35.62 -19.11
CA ASP A 719 -4.11 -35.78 -20.45
C ASP A 719 -5.00 -36.64 -21.37
N ASN A 720 -4.57 -36.80 -22.63
CA ASN A 720 -5.31 -37.54 -23.64
C ASN A 720 -5.44 -39.05 -23.35
N VAL A 721 -4.73 -39.58 -22.35
CA VAL A 721 -4.80 -41.00 -21.91
C VAL A 721 -5.43 -41.13 -20.51
N ALA A 722 -6.21 -40.13 -20.10
CA ALA A 722 -6.93 -40.08 -18.82
C ALA A 722 -6.03 -40.05 -17.56
N LYS A 723 -4.75 -39.71 -17.70
CA LYS A 723 -3.84 -39.54 -16.55
C LYS A 723 -3.93 -38.10 -16.04
N LYS A 724 -4.13 -37.97 -14.73
CA LYS A 724 -4.14 -36.66 -14.06
C LYS A 724 -2.73 -36.15 -13.84
N TYR A 725 -2.54 -34.84 -13.97
CA TYR A 725 -1.29 -34.13 -13.65
C TYR A 725 -1.58 -32.72 -13.17
N ALA A 726 -0.63 -32.10 -12.49
CA ALA A 726 -0.73 -30.69 -12.11
C ALA A 726 0.04 -29.80 -13.08
N VAL A 727 -0.46 -28.57 -13.24
CA VAL A 727 0.27 -27.46 -13.86
C VAL A 727 0.56 -26.44 -12.75
N ILE A 728 1.85 -26.20 -12.54
CA ILE A 728 2.38 -25.24 -11.57
C ILE A 728 2.77 -23.97 -12.33
N SER A 729 1.91 -22.95 -12.30
CA SER A 729 2.12 -21.71 -13.05
C SER A 729 2.66 -20.58 -12.19
N MET A 730 3.64 -19.85 -12.71
CA MET A 730 4.30 -18.73 -12.03
C MET A 730 4.67 -17.64 -13.03
N ALA A 731 4.72 -16.39 -12.57
CA ALA A 731 5.35 -15.30 -13.31
C ALA A 731 6.57 -14.79 -12.54
N SER A 732 7.63 -14.46 -13.26
CA SER A 732 8.83 -13.85 -12.67
C SER A 732 8.82 -12.34 -12.83
N GLY A 733 9.50 -11.67 -11.89
CA GLY A 733 9.65 -10.23 -11.91
C GLY A 733 10.47 -9.76 -10.72
N ASP A 734 11.44 -8.88 -10.96
CA ASP A 734 12.24 -8.30 -9.88
C ASP A 734 11.48 -7.20 -9.15
N ARG A 735 10.91 -7.54 -7.98
CA ARG A 735 10.06 -6.63 -7.19
C ARG A 735 10.86 -5.56 -6.45
N SER A 736 12.13 -5.80 -6.12
CA SER A 736 13.00 -4.80 -5.47
C SER A 736 13.49 -3.75 -6.47
N SER A 737 13.62 -4.10 -7.75
CA SER A 737 14.07 -3.20 -8.81
C SER A 737 13.11 -3.16 -10.02
N PRO A 738 11.83 -2.76 -9.82
CA PRO A 738 10.80 -2.90 -10.86
C PRO A 738 11.05 -2.00 -12.08
N LEU A 739 11.77 -0.88 -11.92
CA LEU A 739 12.04 0.10 -12.97
C LEU A 739 13.34 -0.16 -13.75
N LYS A 740 14.18 -1.11 -13.32
CA LYS A 740 15.51 -1.28 -13.92
C LYS A 740 15.42 -1.88 -15.32
N SER A 741 16.21 -1.32 -16.24
CA SER A 741 16.38 -1.70 -17.64
C SER A 741 17.30 -2.90 -17.88
N ASP A 742 18.32 -3.06 -17.04
CA ASP A 742 19.49 -3.91 -17.29
C ASP A 742 19.52 -5.16 -16.39
N SER A 743 18.45 -5.95 -16.32
CA SER A 743 18.48 -7.27 -15.68
C SER A 743 18.79 -8.34 -16.72
N SER A 744 19.93 -9.02 -16.57
CA SER A 744 20.48 -10.00 -17.52
C SER A 744 19.66 -11.30 -17.68
N ALA A 745 18.50 -11.39 -17.01
CA ALA A 745 17.48 -12.42 -17.19
C ALA A 745 16.21 -11.78 -17.75
N GLN A 746 15.66 -12.34 -18.81
CA GLN A 746 14.35 -11.94 -19.32
C GLN A 746 13.27 -12.58 -18.44
N ASP A 747 12.33 -11.77 -17.96
CA ASP A 747 11.22 -12.26 -17.13
C ASP A 747 10.25 -13.11 -17.96
N MET A 748 9.56 -14.04 -17.31
CA MET A 748 8.74 -15.06 -17.97
C MET A 748 7.46 -15.37 -17.20
N ILE A 749 6.44 -15.86 -17.91
CA ILE A 749 5.33 -16.64 -17.35
C ILE A 749 5.59 -18.10 -17.68
N LEU A 750 5.55 -18.99 -16.70
CA LEU A 750 5.86 -20.41 -16.86
C LEU A 750 4.71 -21.29 -16.35
N GLY A 751 4.60 -22.49 -16.89
CA GLY A 751 3.76 -23.57 -16.38
C GLY A 751 4.52 -24.89 -16.41
N PHE A 752 4.86 -25.43 -15.25
CA PHE A 752 5.57 -26.70 -15.10
C PHE A 752 4.57 -27.86 -14.94
N TYR A 753 4.83 -28.99 -15.59
CA TYR A 753 3.98 -30.18 -15.46
C TYR A 753 4.50 -31.12 -14.37
N ASP A 754 3.63 -31.49 -13.43
CA ASP A 754 3.92 -32.47 -12.39
C ASP A 754 2.98 -33.67 -12.51
N TYR A 755 3.52 -34.78 -13.02
CA TYR A 755 2.80 -36.05 -13.15
C TYR A 755 2.92 -36.94 -11.91
N ASP A 756 3.82 -36.61 -10.98
CA ASP A 756 4.12 -37.44 -9.82
C ASP A 756 3.27 -37.05 -8.61
N VAL A 757 2.77 -35.80 -8.57
CA VAL A 757 1.85 -35.33 -7.51
C VAL A 757 0.54 -36.11 -7.48
N THR A 758 0.11 -36.67 -8.60
CA THR A 758 -1.15 -37.42 -8.69
C THR A 758 -1.01 -38.91 -8.34
N LYS A 759 0.21 -39.40 -8.05
CA LYS A 759 0.46 -40.80 -7.66
C LYS A 759 0.13 -41.05 -6.19
N THR A 760 -0.39 -42.22 -5.84
CA THR A 760 -0.74 -42.59 -4.45
C THR A 760 0.42 -42.36 -3.49
N THR A 761 1.62 -42.79 -3.87
CA THR A 761 2.87 -42.45 -3.19
C THR A 761 3.67 -41.49 -4.07
N PRO A 762 3.77 -40.21 -3.66
CA PRO A 762 4.59 -39.21 -4.34
C PRO A 762 6.05 -39.63 -4.47
N ALA A 763 6.64 -39.37 -5.63
CA ALA A 763 8.06 -39.65 -5.89
C ALA A 763 8.80 -38.40 -6.34
N LYS A 764 10.08 -38.33 -6.00
CA LYS A 764 11.01 -37.34 -6.53
C LYS A 764 11.24 -37.58 -8.04
N GLY A 765 10.77 -36.65 -8.86
CA GLY A 765 11.03 -36.62 -10.30
C GLY A 765 12.39 -36.03 -10.68
N THR A 766 12.72 -36.06 -11.96
CA THR A 766 13.86 -35.29 -12.51
C THR A 766 13.53 -33.80 -12.50
N THR A 767 14.51 -32.97 -12.14
CA THR A 767 14.34 -31.51 -12.14
C THR A 767 13.96 -31.00 -13.53
N VAL A 768 12.86 -30.25 -13.60
CA VAL A 768 12.39 -29.60 -14.83
C VAL A 768 13.29 -28.41 -15.13
N LYS A 769 13.91 -28.41 -16.32
CA LYS A 769 14.72 -27.29 -16.81
C LYS A 769 14.00 -26.61 -17.97
N LEU A 770 14.31 -25.32 -18.20
CA LEU A 770 13.74 -24.55 -19.32
C LEU A 770 13.96 -25.24 -20.70
N THR A 771 15.07 -25.98 -20.87
CA THR A 771 15.37 -26.75 -22.08
C THR A 771 14.40 -27.90 -22.36
N ASN A 772 13.64 -28.31 -21.33
CA ASN A 772 12.66 -29.41 -21.40
C ASN A 772 11.22 -28.87 -21.53
N MET A 773 11.04 -27.58 -21.80
CA MET A 773 9.74 -26.89 -21.87
C MET A 773 9.56 -26.21 -23.23
N ASN A 774 8.31 -26.05 -23.66
CA ASN A 774 7.99 -25.38 -24.92
C ASN A 774 7.90 -23.86 -24.73
N GLU A 775 8.58 -23.09 -25.58
CA GLU A 775 8.40 -21.63 -25.64
C GLU A 775 7.11 -21.32 -26.43
N ILE A 776 6.10 -20.77 -25.77
CA ILE A 776 4.82 -20.46 -26.41
C ILE A 776 4.84 -19.07 -27.05
N TYR A 777 4.04 -18.89 -28.11
CA TYR A 777 3.93 -17.63 -28.89
C TYR A 777 5.22 -17.17 -29.59
N LYS A 778 6.22 -18.04 -29.73
CA LYS A 778 7.41 -17.80 -30.56
C LYS A 778 7.35 -18.62 -31.85
N ALA A 779 7.48 -17.94 -32.98
CA ALA A 779 7.55 -18.60 -34.28
C ALA A 779 8.78 -19.53 -34.35
N GLY A 780 8.58 -20.76 -34.84
CA GLY A 780 9.65 -21.75 -34.98
C GLY A 780 10.14 -22.38 -33.66
N ALA A 781 9.49 -22.12 -32.52
CA ALA A 781 9.82 -22.78 -31.27
C ALA A 781 9.50 -24.28 -31.31
N ALA A 782 10.28 -25.06 -30.55
CA ALA A 782 10.04 -26.48 -30.35
C ALA A 782 8.67 -26.71 -29.69
N THR A 783 7.98 -27.78 -30.11
CA THR A 783 6.65 -28.18 -29.60
C THR A 783 6.62 -29.61 -29.09
N ASP A 784 7.76 -30.31 -29.13
CA ASP A 784 7.94 -31.71 -28.75
C ASP A 784 8.28 -31.89 -27.26
N LYS A 785 8.45 -30.80 -26.51
CA LYS A 785 8.83 -30.87 -25.10
C LYS A 785 7.63 -31.17 -24.21
N THR A 786 7.88 -31.89 -23.11
CA THR A 786 6.84 -32.52 -22.29
C THR A 786 6.82 -32.06 -20.84
N ALA A 787 7.77 -31.22 -20.40
CA ALA A 787 7.87 -30.82 -18.99
C ALA A 787 7.11 -29.52 -18.66
N GLY A 788 6.52 -28.85 -19.66
CA GLY A 788 5.75 -27.63 -19.46
C GLY A 788 5.86 -26.62 -20.59
N TRP A 789 5.53 -25.37 -20.29
CA TRP A 789 5.56 -24.24 -21.22
C TRP A 789 6.08 -22.97 -20.56
N TYR A 790 6.60 -22.03 -21.36
CA TYR A 790 6.95 -20.69 -20.90
C TYR A 790 6.73 -19.64 -21.98
N TYR A 791 6.37 -18.44 -21.54
CA TYR A 791 6.24 -17.24 -22.35
C TYR A 791 7.25 -16.19 -21.86
N ARG A 792 8.09 -15.69 -22.77
CA ARG A 792 9.02 -14.62 -22.44
C ARG A 792 8.32 -13.27 -22.47
N LEU A 793 8.42 -12.53 -21.38
CA LEU A 793 7.86 -11.20 -21.28
C LEU A 793 8.68 -10.23 -22.14
N PRO A 794 8.03 -9.37 -22.93
CA PRO A 794 8.72 -8.50 -23.87
C PRO A 794 9.65 -7.50 -23.16
N ILE A 795 10.78 -7.23 -23.82
CA ILE A 795 11.64 -6.09 -23.50
C ILE A 795 11.23 -4.94 -24.41
N ILE A 796 10.81 -3.83 -23.83
CA ILE A 796 10.32 -2.67 -24.56
C ILE A 796 11.45 -1.67 -24.74
N THR A 797 11.84 -1.39 -25.98
CA THR A 797 12.81 -0.34 -26.29
C THR A 797 12.06 0.98 -26.51
N ALA A 798 12.29 1.96 -25.62
CA ALA A 798 11.65 3.26 -25.72
C ALA A 798 12.28 4.08 -26.86
N THR A 799 11.46 4.89 -27.54
CA THR A 799 11.87 5.77 -28.65
C THR A 799 12.92 6.81 -28.23
N SER A 800 13.01 7.12 -26.93
CA SER A 800 13.98 8.04 -26.34
C SER A 800 15.35 7.41 -26.04
N GLY A 801 15.55 6.13 -26.37
CA GLY A 801 16.66 5.32 -25.85
C GLY A 801 16.30 4.66 -24.51
N GLY A 802 16.86 3.47 -24.26
CA GLY A 802 16.62 2.63 -23.08
C GLY A 802 15.70 1.42 -23.37
N SER A 803 16.00 0.28 -22.74
CA SER A 803 15.21 -0.96 -22.82
C SER A 803 14.57 -1.25 -21.47
N TYR A 804 13.31 -1.67 -21.42
CA TYR A 804 12.55 -1.87 -20.19
C TYR A 804 12.00 -3.29 -20.15
N GLN A 805 12.35 -4.05 -19.12
CA GLN A 805 11.81 -5.40 -18.92
C GLN A 805 10.38 -5.30 -18.36
N THR A 806 9.41 -5.91 -19.05
CA THR A 806 8.07 -6.12 -18.48
C THR A 806 8.08 -7.28 -17.48
N ARG A 807 7.29 -7.20 -16.40
CA ARG A 807 7.46 -8.08 -15.22
C ARG A 807 6.13 -8.62 -14.72
N GLY A 808 6.10 -9.86 -14.24
CA GLY A 808 4.98 -10.41 -13.47
C GLY A 808 5.22 -10.24 -11.97
N LEU A 809 4.44 -9.36 -11.33
CA LEU A 809 4.64 -8.95 -9.92
C LEU A 809 3.40 -9.24 -9.05
N SER A 810 2.55 -10.16 -9.49
CA SER A 810 1.39 -10.63 -8.73
C SER A 810 1.17 -12.12 -8.95
N GLU A 811 0.45 -12.74 -8.02
CA GLU A 811 -0.06 -14.11 -8.19
C GLU A 811 -0.99 -14.21 -9.41
N GLY A 812 -1.02 -15.41 -10.00
CA GLY A 812 -1.90 -15.74 -11.11
C GLY A 812 -3.32 -16.11 -10.64
N VAL A 813 -4.29 -15.91 -11.52
CA VAL A 813 -5.69 -16.29 -11.28
C VAL A 813 -6.12 -17.29 -12.34
N ALA A 814 -6.47 -18.52 -11.92
CA ALA A 814 -7.02 -19.53 -12.82
C ALA A 814 -8.55 -19.64 -12.65
N LEU A 815 -9.30 -19.51 -13.74
CA LEU A 815 -10.76 -19.58 -13.79
C LEU A 815 -11.21 -20.38 -15.01
N ASP A 816 -11.84 -21.54 -14.78
CA ASP A 816 -12.48 -22.37 -15.81
C ASP A 816 -11.63 -22.61 -17.08
N GLY A 817 -10.37 -23.02 -16.89
CA GLY A 817 -9.42 -23.26 -17.99
C GLY A 817 -8.68 -22.03 -18.50
N ASP A 818 -9.09 -20.81 -18.13
CA ASP A 818 -8.31 -19.60 -18.38
C ASP A 818 -7.35 -19.31 -17.21
N LEU A 819 -6.18 -18.76 -17.53
CA LEU A 819 -5.14 -18.35 -16.59
C LEU A 819 -4.75 -16.89 -16.86
N TYR A 820 -4.84 -16.06 -15.82
CA TYR A 820 -4.58 -14.64 -15.90
C TYR A 820 -3.34 -14.26 -15.09
N TYR A 821 -2.57 -13.30 -15.61
CA TYR A 821 -1.51 -12.61 -14.89
C TYR A 821 -1.59 -11.09 -15.09
N SER A 822 -1.14 -10.32 -14.10
CA SER A 822 -0.86 -8.89 -14.26
C SER A 822 0.59 -8.69 -14.68
N ILE A 823 0.79 -7.98 -15.78
CA ILE A 823 2.12 -7.64 -16.31
C ILE A 823 2.35 -6.14 -16.15
N PHE A 824 3.37 -5.80 -15.38
CA PHE A 824 3.83 -4.43 -15.18
C PHE A 824 4.81 -4.02 -16.28
N ASP A 825 4.51 -2.90 -16.93
CA ASP A 825 5.35 -2.27 -17.94
C ASP A 825 5.94 -0.96 -17.40
N PRO A 826 7.24 -0.93 -17.04
CA PRO A 826 7.89 0.25 -16.48
C PRO A 826 8.19 1.35 -17.52
N SER A 827 8.01 1.09 -18.82
CA SER A 827 8.32 2.09 -19.86
C SER A 827 7.26 3.19 -19.98
N LYS A 828 6.04 2.93 -19.50
CA LYS A 828 4.90 3.85 -19.57
C LYS A 828 4.94 4.87 -18.43
N THR A 829 4.39 6.06 -18.64
CA THR A 829 4.13 7.05 -17.58
C THR A 829 2.63 7.17 -17.31
N ASN A 830 2.24 7.55 -16.10
CA ASN A 830 0.84 7.87 -15.78
C ASN A 830 0.24 8.81 -16.85
N ASN A 831 -0.93 8.43 -17.40
CA ASN A 831 -1.72 9.05 -18.48
C ASN A 831 -1.62 8.46 -19.89
N GLY A 832 -0.89 7.36 -20.11
CA GLY A 832 -0.96 6.62 -21.38
C GLY A 832 -0.57 7.42 -22.63
N SER A 833 -0.02 8.62 -22.46
CA SER A 833 0.51 9.48 -23.51
C SER A 833 2.04 9.41 -23.51
N ASN A 834 2.65 9.71 -24.67
CA ASN A 834 4.09 9.90 -24.83
C ASN A 834 4.61 11.01 -23.91
N ARG A 835 4.79 10.72 -22.62
CA ARG A 835 5.45 11.58 -21.62
C ARG A 835 4.84 12.97 -21.42
N SER A 836 3.58 13.19 -21.80
CA SER A 836 2.91 14.47 -21.58
C SER A 836 1.99 14.37 -20.35
N SER A 837 2.51 14.78 -19.19
CA SER A 837 1.69 14.95 -17.99
C SER A 837 1.00 16.32 -18.02
N THR A 838 -0.34 16.30 -17.99
CA THR A 838 -1.17 17.50 -17.85
C THR A 838 -1.31 17.98 -16.39
N SER A 839 -0.81 17.20 -15.43
CA SER A 839 -0.91 17.49 -13.99
C SER A 839 0.47 17.52 -13.33
N CYS A 840 0.65 18.44 -12.37
CA CYS A 840 1.83 18.45 -11.52
C CYS A 840 1.73 17.47 -10.36
N SER A 841 1.55 16.20 -10.72
CA SER A 841 1.48 15.11 -9.78
C SER A 841 2.77 14.30 -9.79
N GLY A 842 3.26 13.94 -8.61
CA GLY A 842 4.36 13.02 -8.44
C GLY A 842 3.99 11.69 -9.07
N GLY A 843 4.59 11.42 -10.23
CA GLY A 843 4.12 10.38 -11.13
C GLY A 843 4.48 8.99 -10.62
N ILE A 844 3.49 8.12 -10.56
CA ILE A 844 3.76 6.68 -10.61
C ILE A 844 4.25 6.35 -12.02
N VAL A 845 5.26 5.51 -12.08
CA VAL A 845 5.83 5.03 -13.34
C VAL A 845 5.28 3.63 -13.60
N GLY A 846 5.01 3.38 -14.88
CA GLY A 846 4.54 2.13 -15.43
C GLY A 846 3.03 1.90 -15.32
N VAL A 847 2.57 0.90 -16.05
CA VAL A 847 1.16 0.48 -16.11
C VAL A 847 1.10 -1.04 -16.00
N SER A 848 0.17 -1.54 -15.20
CA SER A 848 -0.16 -2.96 -15.11
C SER A 848 -1.26 -3.32 -16.10
N THR A 849 -1.09 -4.43 -16.81
CA THR A 849 -2.03 -4.94 -17.82
C THR A 849 -2.40 -6.38 -17.51
N ALA A 850 -3.69 -6.72 -17.58
CA ALA A 850 -4.14 -8.10 -17.45
C ALA A 850 -3.96 -8.86 -18.77
N VAL A 851 -3.26 -10.00 -18.72
CA VAL A 851 -3.08 -10.90 -19.86
C VAL A 851 -3.73 -12.26 -19.58
N LYS A 852 -4.18 -12.93 -20.63
CA LYS A 852 -4.82 -14.26 -20.56
C LYS A 852 -4.01 -15.30 -21.32
N LEU A 853 -3.87 -16.46 -20.68
CA LEU A 853 -3.36 -17.73 -21.21
C LEU A 853 -4.44 -18.80 -21.00
N CYS A 854 -4.31 -19.95 -21.67
CA CYS A 854 -5.27 -21.05 -21.53
C CYS A 854 -4.57 -22.31 -21.01
N LEU A 855 -5.11 -22.89 -19.95
CA LEU A 855 -4.62 -24.11 -19.35
C LEU A 855 -5.12 -25.35 -20.13
N PRO A 856 -4.38 -26.47 -20.09
CA PRO A 856 -3.10 -26.66 -19.41
C PRO A 856 -1.88 -26.13 -20.18
N SER A 857 -2.01 -25.83 -21.48
CA SER A 857 -0.89 -25.64 -22.41
C SER A 857 -0.25 -24.25 -22.39
N GLY A 858 -0.87 -23.28 -21.72
CA GLY A 858 -0.55 -21.85 -21.79
C GLY A 858 -1.01 -21.18 -23.09
N LYS A 859 -1.39 -21.94 -24.12
CA LYS A 859 -1.76 -21.44 -25.44
C LYS A 859 -3.28 -21.49 -25.65
N CYS A 860 -3.88 -20.35 -25.98
CA CYS A 860 -5.30 -20.29 -26.32
C CYS A 860 -5.54 -20.71 -27.77
N GLY A 861 -6.08 -21.91 -27.96
CA GLY A 861 -6.40 -22.44 -29.29
C GLY A 861 -5.24 -22.34 -30.29
N THR A 862 -5.48 -21.69 -31.43
CA THR A 862 -4.49 -21.48 -32.49
C THR A 862 -3.76 -20.13 -32.37
N ASP A 863 -3.96 -19.38 -31.29
CA ASP A 863 -3.44 -18.02 -31.14
C ASP A 863 -1.92 -17.97 -31.27
N THR A 864 -1.41 -16.97 -31.97
CA THR A 864 0.03 -16.77 -32.19
C THR A 864 0.64 -15.75 -31.22
N LYS A 865 -0.18 -15.09 -30.39
CA LYS A 865 0.23 -14.11 -29.40
C LYS A 865 -0.62 -14.25 -28.14
N ILE A 866 -0.06 -13.82 -27.01
CA ILE A 866 -0.80 -13.73 -25.74
C ILE A 866 -1.97 -12.75 -25.86
N THR A 867 -3.10 -13.07 -25.24
CA THR A 867 -4.29 -12.20 -25.25
C THR A 867 -4.13 -11.10 -24.20
N ASN A 868 -4.22 -9.83 -24.63
CA ASN A 868 -4.36 -8.69 -23.73
C ASN A 868 -5.84 -8.48 -23.39
N VAL A 869 -6.18 -8.46 -22.10
CA VAL A 869 -7.55 -8.29 -21.60
C VAL A 869 -7.88 -6.80 -21.39
N GLY A 870 -6.92 -6.03 -20.85
CA GLY A 870 -7.08 -4.60 -20.58
C GLY A 870 -6.10 -4.06 -19.54
N ASP A 871 -6.00 -2.72 -19.47
CA ASP A 871 -5.17 -2.01 -18.50
C ASP A 871 -5.82 -2.03 -17.11
N LEU A 872 -5.08 -2.51 -16.12
CA LEU A 872 -5.49 -2.51 -14.70
C LEU A 872 -5.31 -1.12 -14.07
N GLY A 873 -4.32 -0.36 -14.54
CA GLY A 873 -4.05 1.02 -14.13
C GLY A 873 -2.57 1.32 -13.94
N GLY A 874 -2.26 2.54 -13.47
CA GLY A 874 -0.88 2.98 -13.22
C GLY A 874 -0.22 2.24 -12.05
N GLY A 875 1.08 1.99 -12.15
CA GLY A 875 1.86 1.27 -11.14
C GLY A 875 1.68 -0.25 -11.16
N ILE A 876 2.16 -0.89 -10.09
CA ILE A 876 2.08 -2.35 -9.91
C ILE A 876 0.72 -2.69 -9.31
N ILE A 877 -0.22 -3.14 -10.15
CA ILE A 877 -1.58 -3.53 -9.74
C ILE A 877 -1.76 -5.03 -9.94
N GLY A 878 -2.21 -5.73 -8.90
CA GLY A 878 -2.51 -7.16 -8.97
C GLY A 878 -3.88 -7.44 -9.61
N LEU A 879 -4.14 -8.71 -9.93
CA LEU A 879 -5.45 -9.13 -10.40
C LEU A 879 -6.45 -9.19 -9.25
N ASN A 880 -7.66 -8.70 -9.51
CA ASN A 880 -8.79 -8.84 -8.60
C ASN A 880 -9.93 -9.55 -9.31
N VAL A 881 -10.55 -10.51 -8.62
CA VAL A 881 -11.81 -11.13 -9.04
C VAL A 881 -12.89 -10.60 -8.12
N GLY A 882 -14.00 -10.17 -8.70
CA GLY A 882 -15.18 -9.73 -7.97
C GLY A 882 -16.44 -10.43 -8.49
N PRO A 883 -17.61 -10.12 -7.88
CA PRO A 883 -18.88 -10.62 -8.38
C PRO A 883 -19.14 -10.16 -9.83
N GLY A 884 -19.79 -11.03 -10.59
CA GLY A 884 -20.23 -10.73 -11.96
C GLY A 884 -21.54 -9.92 -12.02
N SER A 885 -22.09 -9.82 -13.22
CA SER A 885 -23.37 -9.16 -13.49
C SER A 885 -24.58 -10.00 -13.06
N THR A 886 -24.40 -11.32 -13.02
CA THR A 886 -25.39 -12.28 -12.52
C THR A 886 -25.01 -12.81 -11.13
N GLN A 887 -26.00 -13.23 -10.35
CA GLN A 887 -25.72 -13.83 -9.06
C GLN A 887 -24.97 -15.16 -9.22
N GLY A 888 -23.89 -15.35 -8.46
CA GLY A 888 -23.08 -16.56 -8.56
C GLY A 888 -22.14 -16.60 -9.77
N SER A 889 -21.97 -15.49 -10.48
CA SER A 889 -20.87 -15.36 -11.45
C SER A 889 -19.73 -14.51 -10.92
N ARG A 890 -18.57 -14.61 -11.57
CA ARG A 890 -17.33 -13.89 -11.21
C ARG A 890 -16.70 -13.28 -12.44
N LYS A 891 -16.02 -12.15 -12.27
CA LYS A 891 -15.21 -11.51 -13.32
C LYS A 891 -14.03 -10.74 -12.77
N LEU A 892 -13.07 -10.45 -13.64
CA LEU A 892 -11.95 -9.57 -13.31
C LEU A 892 -12.43 -8.13 -13.09
N ILE A 893 -11.80 -7.45 -12.13
CA ILE A 893 -12.07 -6.07 -11.77
C ILE A 893 -10.96 -5.17 -12.29
N PHE A 894 -11.35 -4.04 -12.88
CA PHE A 894 -10.47 -3.03 -13.46
C PHE A 894 -10.78 -1.66 -12.86
N ASN A 895 -9.74 -0.82 -12.71
CA ASN A 895 -9.92 0.58 -12.31
C ASN A 895 -10.85 1.32 -13.26
N LYS A 896 -10.70 1.07 -14.56
CA LYS A 896 -11.68 1.44 -15.59
C LYS A 896 -11.94 0.22 -16.47
N PRO A 897 -13.20 -0.17 -16.70
CA PRO A 897 -13.50 -1.26 -17.62
C PRO A 897 -12.88 -1.01 -18.99
N PRO A 898 -12.28 -2.04 -19.63
CA PRO A 898 -11.64 -1.90 -20.93
C PRO A 898 -12.68 -1.48 -21.98
N THR A 899 -12.29 -0.60 -22.89
CA THR A 899 -13.14 -0.09 -23.99
C THR A 899 -12.44 -0.32 -25.33
N ILE A 900 -13.19 -0.78 -26.33
CA ILE A 900 -12.77 -0.85 -27.73
C ILE A 900 -13.35 0.35 -28.45
N CYS A 901 -12.50 1.15 -29.09
CA CYS A 901 -12.93 2.29 -29.88
C CYS A 901 -12.69 2.03 -31.37
N ILE A 902 -13.71 2.27 -32.19
CA ILE A 902 -13.62 2.30 -33.65
C ILE A 902 -14.00 3.72 -34.09
N GLY A 903 -13.00 4.53 -34.45
CA GLY A 903 -13.22 5.97 -34.66
C GLY A 903 -13.52 6.70 -33.36
N SER A 904 -14.60 7.49 -33.34
CA SER A 904 -15.12 8.16 -32.13
C SER A 904 -16.00 7.26 -31.25
N ASP A 905 -16.41 6.09 -31.76
CA ASP A 905 -17.37 5.23 -31.08
C ASP A 905 -16.64 4.20 -30.23
N CYS A 906 -16.78 4.33 -28.91
CA CYS A 906 -16.18 3.42 -27.93
C CYS A 906 -17.25 2.55 -27.28
N THR A 907 -17.10 1.22 -27.40
CA THR A 907 -17.92 0.23 -26.69
C THR A 907 -17.10 -0.46 -25.61
N GLN A 908 -17.69 -0.70 -24.45
CA GLN A 908 -17.03 -1.46 -23.38
C GLN A 908 -16.71 -2.88 -23.87
N ASN A 909 -15.44 -3.28 -23.76
CA ASN A 909 -15.01 -4.63 -24.06
C ASN A 909 -15.65 -5.60 -23.05
N SER A 910 -16.15 -6.73 -23.52
CA SER A 910 -16.74 -7.74 -22.64
C SER A 910 -15.62 -8.45 -21.87
N ILE A 911 -15.53 -8.19 -20.57
CA ILE A 911 -14.72 -9.00 -19.66
C ILE A 911 -15.42 -10.35 -19.50
N THR A 912 -14.69 -11.46 -19.73
CA THR A 912 -15.22 -12.82 -19.56
C THR A 912 -15.83 -12.99 -18.19
N GLU A 913 -17.04 -13.54 -18.16
CA GLU A 913 -17.80 -13.78 -16.94
C GLU A 913 -17.95 -15.28 -16.73
N TYR A 914 -17.52 -15.74 -15.56
CA TYR A 914 -17.46 -17.15 -15.21
C TYR A 914 -18.61 -17.49 -14.29
N GLN A 915 -19.40 -18.50 -14.64
CA GLN A 915 -20.43 -19.02 -13.76
C GLN A 915 -19.80 -19.88 -12.67
N THR A 916 -20.10 -19.56 -11.42
CA THR A 916 -19.76 -20.42 -10.28
C THR A 916 -21.01 -21.18 -9.87
N THR A 917 -21.35 -22.20 -10.68
CA THR A 917 -22.40 -23.13 -10.30
C THR A 917 -21.90 -24.01 -9.17
N ASN A 918 -22.49 -23.88 -7.99
CA ASN A 918 -22.34 -24.87 -6.93
C ASN A 918 -23.00 -26.17 -7.40
N LYS A 919 -22.22 -27.09 -7.97
CA LYS A 919 -22.71 -28.43 -8.34
C LYS A 919 -22.84 -29.35 -7.13
N LEU A 920 -22.35 -28.91 -5.97
CA LEU A 920 -22.47 -29.54 -4.66
C LEU A 920 -22.85 -28.46 -3.63
N LEU A 921 -23.86 -28.73 -2.79
CA LEU A 921 -24.10 -27.96 -1.57
C LEU A 921 -23.06 -28.41 -0.54
N PRO A 922 -22.16 -27.55 -0.06
CA PRO A 922 -21.31 -27.89 1.07
C PRO A 922 -22.18 -27.95 2.34
N THR A 923 -22.78 -29.11 2.59
CA THR A 923 -23.36 -29.43 3.91
C THR A 923 -22.20 -29.63 4.87
N ARG A 924 -22.10 -28.79 5.90
CA ARG A 924 -21.10 -28.93 6.95
C ARG A 924 -21.49 -30.13 7.81
N TRP A 925 -20.51 -30.71 8.51
CA TRP A 925 -20.74 -31.92 9.31
C TRP A 925 -21.85 -31.75 10.38
N TYR A 926 -22.13 -30.53 10.84
CA TYR A 926 -23.24 -30.26 11.75
C TYR A 926 -24.61 -30.10 11.05
N ASP A 927 -24.64 -29.83 9.74
CA ASP A 927 -25.87 -29.92 8.93
C ASP A 927 -26.32 -31.38 8.75
N MET A 928 -25.43 -32.34 9.06
CA MET A 928 -25.71 -33.78 9.07
C MET A 928 -25.83 -34.37 10.48
N THR A 929 -25.66 -33.59 11.56
CA THR A 929 -25.95 -34.13 12.89
C THR A 929 -27.47 -34.24 13.06
N PRO A 930 -28.00 -35.43 13.37
CA PRO A 930 -29.41 -35.56 13.72
C PRO A 930 -29.61 -34.86 15.07
N TYR A 931 -30.02 -33.60 15.06
CA TYR A 931 -30.69 -32.97 16.20
C TYR A 931 -32.12 -33.54 16.30
N VAL A 932 -32.21 -34.86 16.45
CA VAL A 932 -33.40 -35.56 16.94
C VAL A 932 -33.15 -35.76 18.43
N GLY A 933 -33.42 -34.73 19.24
CA GLY A 933 -33.15 -34.87 20.68
C GLY A 933 -33.40 -33.69 21.62
N ALA A 934 -33.83 -32.52 21.15
CA ALA A 934 -34.27 -31.45 22.06
C ALA A 934 -35.43 -30.68 21.44
N LYS A 935 -36.64 -31.19 21.69
CA LYS A 935 -37.85 -30.38 21.80
C LYS A 935 -37.94 -29.84 23.22
#